data_AF-A0AA85JVS7-F1
#
_entry.id   AF-A0AA85JVS7-F1
#
_cell.length_a   1.000
_cell.length_b   1.000
_cell.length_c   1.000
_cell.angle_alpha   90.00
_cell.angle_beta   90.00
_cell.angle_gamma   90.00
#
_symmetry.space_group_name_H-M   'P 1'
#
loop_
_entity.id
_entity.type
_entity.pdbx_description
1 polymer ?
#
loop_
_entity_poly.entity_id
_entity_poly.type
_entity_poly.pdbx_seq_one_letter_code
_entity_poly.pdbx_strand_id
1 'polypeptide(L)'
;MESRVRLLCNIPALVSNLKHGGCSYFTDDSSFVKKVLSAFERVPEISERSCQFIGLAVSCLCMTGYIELVSDFIIKQSIGNTIHLWSKFLKYVNAKALEITLSPLAKKCPTSSMYYALISELLETSTGFDAYMRLCCRLFYIRQFRAGNTIRNIFSSFCLAVKKRESQEKSIQLIEQADENLGLPALSVWSDVSSIQSASLERRIYISQIFISWFVDFRNVLSSQFTIRDDDLLPDVLSGISNHLASPRIEIRTLGIVIGEWIVTLLKWDTGSEDQKLKFDYVELEFLKQIRPYFVSLDENHGVESNLQATIPTETISGSDSHEDTVASRDHESNGEDSTVNQNVHELDSDDDPDSDNDSLKPLPSTQCSSHSDKTPHYLRECLDGMLLTKVEDSKQENSVGRKMYIISCLTDIACELYGGKEALLCQKLPAKQHVIENDAIQTSEVQKGKTRRFFKKRSPPSAFVNKFSHVAGEFFFPLLKSIPNLSLSSVKGTFAHQEAVLLASLLASLGTMYACSRFSPVQNRMADELLDLIPLFYRHPESAVRRALLITVGTVITTTPLEVLSSRPRLVFRDSLLPYGNNTNSEDNTLSGWLKSCSVSDTDTECQLLASNGLSALCERFLELNRKTIRNNLQ
;
A
#
# COMPACT_ATOMS: atom_id res chain seq x y z
N MET A 1 9.40 -28.09 -18.04
CA MET A 1 10.53 -27.54 -17.24
C MET A 1 10.05 -26.87 -15.97
N GLU A 2 9.10 -25.94 -16.07
CA GLU A 2 8.53 -25.18 -14.94
C GLU A 2 8.16 -26.02 -13.70
N SER A 3 7.57 -27.21 -13.85
CA SER A 3 7.25 -28.10 -12.72
C SER A 3 8.49 -28.55 -11.92
N ARG A 4 9.61 -28.83 -12.59
CA ARG A 4 10.89 -29.19 -11.94
C ARG A 4 11.52 -27.98 -11.25
N VAL A 5 11.44 -26.82 -11.89
CA VAL A 5 11.90 -25.54 -11.32
C VAL A 5 11.11 -25.20 -10.05
N ARG A 6 9.78 -25.28 -10.09
CA ARG A 6 8.92 -25.02 -8.93
C ARG A 6 9.22 -25.97 -7.75
N LEU A 7 9.52 -27.24 -8.05
CA LEU A 7 9.93 -28.20 -7.03
C LEU A 7 11.29 -27.84 -6.42
N LEU A 8 12.26 -27.40 -7.22
CA LEU A 8 13.56 -26.89 -6.75
C LEU A 8 13.40 -25.66 -5.84
N CYS A 9 12.65 -24.65 -6.29
CA CYS A 9 12.43 -23.39 -5.54
C CYS A 9 11.68 -23.60 -4.22
N ASN A 10 10.85 -24.65 -4.11
CA ASN A 10 10.09 -24.97 -2.91
C ASN A 10 10.85 -25.86 -1.89
N ILE A 11 12.09 -26.27 -2.16
CA ILE A 11 12.89 -27.11 -1.23
C ILE A 11 12.98 -26.49 0.18
N PRO A 12 13.25 -25.18 0.37
CA PRO A 12 13.29 -24.59 1.71
C PRO A 12 12.00 -24.78 2.51
N ALA A 13 10.85 -24.52 1.88
CA ALA A 13 9.54 -24.71 2.50
C ALA A 13 9.25 -26.18 2.83
N LEU A 14 9.60 -27.11 1.93
CA LEU A 14 9.46 -28.55 2.15
C LEU A 14 10.35 -29.04 3.31
N VAL A 15 11.60 -28.59 3.39
CA VAL A 15 12.53 -28.95 4.47
C VAL A 15 12.11 -28.33 5.80
N SER A 16 11.63 -27.07 5.80
CA SER A 16 11.09 -26.40 6.98
C SER A 16 9.89 -27.15 7.56
N ASN A 17 8.92 -27.53 6.70
CA ASN A 17 7.74 -28.30 7.12
C ASN A 17 8.07 -29.69 7.70
N LEU A 18 9.23 -30.28 7.32
CA LEU A 18 9.68 -31.58 7.83
C LEU A 18 10.57 -31.48 9.08
N LYS A 19 11.11 -30.29 9.42
CA LYS A 19 11.99 -30.09 10.57
C LYS A 19 11.35 -29.18 11.62
N HIS A 20 10.78 -29.80 12.65
CA HIS A 20 10.39 -29.11 13.89
C HIS A 20 11.62 -28.70 14.72
N GLY A 21 12.34 -27.67 14.25
CA GLY A 21 13.43 -27.02 14.95
C GLY A 21 14.83 -27.29 14.37
N GLY A 22 15.63 -26.22 14.31
CA GLY A 22 17.04 -26.24 13.90
C GLY A 22 17.28 -25.63 12.52
N CYS A 23 18.10 -24.58 12.45
CA CYS A 23 18.57 -24.01 11.20
C CYS A 23 19.31 -25.08 10.39
N SER A 24 18.78 -25.41 9.22
CA SER A 24 19.47 -26.22 8.22
C SER A 24 20.03 -25.33 7.12
N TYR A 25 21.00 -25.86 6.39
CA TYR A 25 21.53 -25.24 5.18
C TYR A 25 20.47 -24.87 4.13
N PHE A 26 19.34 -25.59 4.09
CA PHE A 26 18.21 -25.29 3.18
C PHE A 26 17.17 -24.34 3.77
N THR A 27 17.32 -23.90 5.03
CA THR A 27 16.45 -22.89 5.67
C THR A 27 17.15 -21.54 5.86
N ASP A 28 18.40 -21.39 5.38
CA ASP A 28 18.97 -20.06 5.12
C ASP A 28 18.66 -19.67 3.68
N ASP A 29 17.65 -18.83 3.52
CA ASP A 29 17.18 -18.34 2.22
C ASP A 29 18.27 -17.61 1.44
N SER A 30 19.20 -16.92 2.12
CA SER A 30 20.31 -16.19 1.47
C SER A 30 21.29 -17.16 0.83
N SER A 31 21.74 -18.19 1.56
CA SER A 31 22.60 -19.24 1.01
C SER A 31 21.90 -20.08 -0.06
N PHE A 32 20.61 -20.37 0.12
CA PHE A 32 19.83 -21.11 -0.85
C PHE A 32 19.74 -20.37 -2.20
N VAL A 33 19.25 -19.13 -2.21
CA VAL A 33 19.10 -18.34 -3.44
C VAL A 33 20.45 -18.13 -4.13
N LYS A 34 21.49 -17.73 -3.39
CA LYS A 34 22.84 -17.54 -3.93
C LYS A 34 23.35 -18.80 -4.63
N LYS A 35 23.20 -19.97 -4.02
CA LYS A 35 23.75 -21.22 -4.58
C LYS A 35 22.90 -21.83 -5.67
N VAL A 36 21.57 -21.64 -5.65
CA VAL A 36 20.72 -21.99 -6.80
C VAL A 36 21.14 -21.16 -8.01
N LEU A 37 21.26 -19.84 -7.87
CA LEU A 37 21.62 -18.97 -8.99
C LEU A 37 23.08 -19.15 -9.43
N SER A 38 24.04 -19.27 -8.50
CA SER A 38 25.46 -19.46 -8.83
C SER A 38 25.80 -20.85 -9.36
N ALA A 39 24.93 -21.85 -9.21
CA ALA A 39 25.13 -23.16 -9.83
C ALA A 39 25.12 -23.07 -11.36
N PHE A 40 24.40 -22.10 -11.93
CA PHE A 40 24.28 -21.91 -13.37
C PHE A 40 25.46 -21.16 -14.00
N GLU A 41 26.28 -20.46 -13.19
CA GLU A 41 27.55 -19.85 -13.63
C GLU A 41 28.59 -20.89 -14.06
N ARG A 42 28.44 -22.15 -13.59
CA ARG A 42 29.38 -23.25 -13.84
C ARG A 42 29.05 -24.09 -15.07
N VAL A 43 28.05 -23.69 -15.86
CA VAL A 43 27.63 -24.42 -17.07
C VAL A 43 28.49 -23.94 -18.25
N PRO A 44 29.40 -24.77 -18.80
CA PRO A 44 30.36 -24.33 -19.82
C PRO A 44 29.72 -24.03 -21.18
N GLU A 45 28.56 -24.64 -21.48
CA GLU A 45 27.77 -24.37 -22.69
C GLU A 45 26.37 -23.86 -22.32
N ILE A 46 26.15 -22.56 -22.50
CA ILE A 46 24.87 -21.91 -22.22
C ILE A 46 23.93 -22.13 -23.41
N SER A 47 23.28 -23.30 -23.43
CA SER A 47 22.22 -23.61 -24.39
C SER A 47 20.97 -22.74 -24.15
N GLU A 48 20.14 -22.56 -25.19
CA GLU A 48 18.86 -21.85 -25.05
C GLU A 48 17.95 -22.46 -23.96
N ARG A 49 17.94 -23.80 -23.85
CA ARG A 49 17.20 -24.51 -22.78
C ARG A 49 17.74 -24.20 -21.39
N SER A 50 19.05 -23.94 -21.26
CA SER A 50 19.66 -23.47 -20.02
C SER A 50 19.14 -22.08 -19.66
N CYS A 51 19.14 -21.13 -20.61
CA CYS A 51 18.57 -19.79 -20.41
C CYS A 51 17.09 -19.84 -20.00
N GLN A 52 16.29 -20.65 -20.70
CA GLN A 52 14.86 -20.87 -20.39
C GLN A 52 14.67 -21.43 -18.97
N PHE A 53 15.49 -22.40 -18.55
CA PHE A 53 15.41 -22.96 -17.20
C PHE A 53 15.74 -21.92 -16.12
N ILE A 54 16.76 -21.09 -16.35
CA ILE A 54 17.20 -20.05 -15.41
C ILE A 54 16.18 -18.90 -15.32
N GLY A 55 15.65 -18.42 -16.45
CA GLY A 55 14.58 -17.40 -16.46
C GLY A 55 13.32 -17.86 -15.72
N LEU A 56 12.94 -19.13 -15.88
CA LEU A 56 11.88 -19.76 -15.09
C LEU A 56 12.26 -19.91 -13.60
N ALA A 57 13.53 -20.18 -13.27
CA ALA A 57 13.99 -20.28 -11.88
C ALA A 57 13.95 -18.93 -11.16
N VAL A 58 14.44 -17.87 -11.80
CA VAL A 58 14.28 -16.47 -11.35
C VAL A 58 12.80 -16.16 -11.12
N SER A 59 11.94 -16.49 -12.10
CA SER A 59 10.49 -16.30 -12.00
C SER A 59 9.88 -17.00 -10.78
N CYS A 60 10.23 -18.26 -10.56
CA CYS A 60 9.71 -19.05 -9.44
C CYS A 60 10.24 -18.54 -8.09
N LEU A 61 11.53 -18.21 -7.97
CA LEU A 61 12.12 -17.66 -6.74
C LEU A 61 11.47 -16.31 -6.36
N CYS A 62 11.22 -15.43 -7.33
CA CYS A 62 10.47 -14.20 -7.09
C CYS A 62 9.04 -14.50 -6.62
N MET A 63 8.32 -15.42 -7.28
CA MET A 63 6.95 -15.80 -6.90
C MET A 63 6.86 -16.49 -5.52
N THR A 64 7.92 -17.16 -5.05
CA THR A 64 7.97 -17.77 -3.71
C THR A 64 8.40 -16.78 -2.61
N GLY A 65 8.68 -15.52 -2.95
CA GLY A 65 8.99 -14.45 -1.99
C GLY A 65 10.46 -14.02 -1.92
N TYR A 66 11.37 -14.60 -2.70
CA TYR A 66 12.81 -14.30 -2.65
C TYR A 66 13.23 -13.05 -3.44
N ILE A 67 12.31 -12.11 -3.62
CA ILE A 67 12.42 -10.96 -4.53
C ILE A 67 13.66 -10.09 -4.25
N GLU A 68 13.88 -9.74 -2.99
CA GLU A 68 15.01 -8.90 -2.58
C GLU A 68 16.35 -9.62 -2.84
N LEU A 69 16.47 -10.87 -2.40
CA LEU A 69 17.67 -11.70 -2.56
C LEU A 69 18.02 -11.95 -4.04
N VAL A 70 17.02 -12.21 -4.88
CA VAL A 70 17.22 -12.43 -6.32
C VAL A 70 17.65 -11.15 -7.01
N SER A 71 17.00 -10.02 -6.73
CA SER A 71 17.36 -8.73 -7.34
C SER A 71 18.76 -8.26 -6.93
N ASP A 72 19.14 -8.40 -5.66
CA ASP A 72 20.48 -8.07 -5.17
C ASP A 72 21.56 -8.97 -5.78
N PHE A 73 21.26 -10.26 -5.97
CA PHE A 73 22.18 -11.20 -6.62
C PHE A 73 22.43 -10.83 -8.08
N ILE A 74 21.38 -10.57 -8.85
CA ILE A 74 21.47 -10.19 -10.27
C ILE A 74 22.25 -8.88 -10.43
N ILE A 75 21.97 -7.87 -9.61
CA ILE A 75 22.67 -6.58 -9.66
C ILE A 75 24.14 -6.75 -9.31
N LYS A 76 24.46 -7.47 -8.22
CA LYS A 76 25.85 -7.73 -7.83
C LYS A 76 26.63 -8.48 -8.91
N GLN A 77 26.00 -9.46 -9.57
CA GLN A 77 26.64 -10.22 -10.66
C GLN A 77 26.76 -9.42 -11.96
N SER A 78 25.86 -8.47 -12.21
CA SER A 78 25.91 -7.60 -13.40
C SER A 78 27.13 -6.68 -13.41
N ILE A 79 27.58 -6.24 -12.22
CA ILE A 79 28.83 -5.49 -12.04
C ILE A 79 30.05 -6.35 -12.41
N GLY A 80 29.99 -7.67 -12.21
CA GLY A 80 31.05 -8.64 -12.49
C GLY A 80 31.11 -9.14 -13.95
N ASN A 81 30.76 -8.31 -14.94
CA ASN A 81 30.74 -8.64 -16.37
C ASN A 81 29.77 -9.76 -16.83
N THR A 82 28.89 -10.29 -15.97
CA THR A 82 27.90 -11.32 -16.37
C THR A 82 26.59 -10.76 -16.95
N ILE A 83 26.49 -9.44 -17.12
CA ILE A 83 25.24 -8.74 -17.48
C ILE A 83 24.56 -9.25 -18.76
N HIS A 84 25.35 -9.64 -19.77
CA HIS A 84 24.82 -10.22 -21.02
C HIS A 84 24.17 -11.60 -20.81
N LEU A 85 24.60 -12.37 -19.81
CA LEU A 85 23.98 -13.64 -19.45
C LEU A 85 22.63 -13.40 -18.77
N TRP A 86 22.57 -12.45 -17.83
CA TRP A 86 21.33 -12.07 -17.16
C TRP A 86 20.29 -11.50 -18.13
N SER A 87 20.70 -10.72 -19.14
CA SER A 87 19.82 -10.28 -20.22
C SER A 87 19.14 -11.47 -20.94
N LYS A 88 19.93 -12.48 -21.32
CA LYS A 88 19.44 -13.73 -21.93
C LYS A 88 18.56 -14.56 -21.01
N PHE A 89 18.76 -14.52 -19.70
CA PHE A 89 17.92 -15.22 -18.73
C PHE A 89 16.60 -14.49 -18.48
N LEU A 90 16.63 -13.15 -18.35
CA LEU A 90 15.47 -12.31 -18.06
C LEU A 90 14.46 -12.30 -19.22
N LYS A 91 14.93 -12.47 -20.47
CA LYS A 91 14.10 -12.77 -21.66
C LYS A 91 13.12 -13.92 -21.49
N TYR A 92 13.44 -14.91 -20.65
CA TYR A 92 12.58 -16.09 -20.38
C TYR A 92 11.86 -16.04 -19.04
N VAL A 93 11.71 -14.85 -18.44
CA VAL A 93 10.87 -14.66 -17.24
C VAL A 93 9.40 -14.89 -17.61
N ASN A 94 8.69 -15.65 -16.77
CA ASN A 94 7.28 -15.93 -16.93
C ASN A 94 6.48 -14.62 -16.88
N ALA A 95 5.54 -14.41 -17.81
CA ALA A 95 4.70 -13.22 -17.86
C ALA A 95 3.99 -12.89 -16.52
N LYS A 96 3.63 -13.91 -15.72
CA LYS A 96 3.05 -13.72 -14.37
C LYS A 96 4.06 -13.19 -13.34
N ALA A 97 5.35 -13.45 -13.53
CA ALA A 97 6.44 -13.04 -12.66
C ALA A 97 7.17 -11.77 -13.14
N LEU A 98 6.79 -11.21 -14.29
CA LEU A 98 7.51 -10.10 -14.94
C LEU A 98 7.58 -8.85 -14.04
N GLU A 99 6.44 -8.46 -13.43
CA GLU A 99 6.36 -7.31 -12.52
C GLU A 99 7.24 -7.47 -11.29
N ILE A 100 7.08 -8.59 -10.57
CA ILE A 100 7.84 -8.89 -9.34
C ILE A 100 9.33 -9.14 -9.58
N THR A 101 9.75 -9.37 -10.83
CA THR A 101 11.16 -9.57 -11.19
C THR A 101 11.80 -8.27 -11.70
N LEU A 102 11.15 -7.56 -12.61
CA LEU A 102 11.73 -6.38 -13.25
C LEU A 102 11.53 -5.08 -12.45
N SER A 103 10.46 -4.94 -11.65
CA SER A 103 10.25 -3.73 -10.84
C SER A 103 11.32 -3.52 -9.76
N PRO A 104 11.74 -4.54 -8.98
CA PRO A 104 12.86 -4.41 -8.04
C PRO A 104 14.17 -4.07 -8.74
N LEU A 105 14.45 -4.69 -9.90
CA LEU A 105 15.63 -4.36 -10.71
C LEU A 105 15.58 -2.89 -11.16
N ALA A 106 14.46 -2.43 -11.73
CA ALA A 106 14.28 -1.03 -12.13
C ALA A 106 14.47 -0.05 -10.97
N LYS A 107 14.08 -0.44 -9.75
CA LYS A 107 14.22 0.37 -8.54
C LYS A 107 15.67 0.44 -8.03
N LYS A 108 16.38 -0.69 -8.05
CA LYS A 108 17.70 -0.88 -7.42
C LYS A 108 18.90 -0.69 -8.35
N CYS A 109 18.73 -0.75 -9.67
CA CYS A 109 19.86 -0.57 -10.61
C CYS A 109 20.46 0.85 -10.43
N PRO A 110 21.78 0.96 -10.19
CA PRO A 110 22.42 2.25 -9.90
C PRO A 110 22.50 3.14 -11.15
N THR A 111 22.62 2.55 -12.35
CA THR A 111 22.67 3.28 -13.62
C THR A 111 21.63 2.76 -14.61
N SER A 112 21.10 3.69 -15.41
CA SER A 112 20.18 3.39 -16.52
C SER A 112 20.80 2.45 -17.56
N SER A 113 22.11 2.56 -17.79
CA SER A 113 22.85 1.69 -18.71
C SER A 113 22.88 0.23 -18.25
N MET A 114 23.02 -0.02 -16.95
CA MET A 114 22.97 -1.38 -16.39
C MET A 114 21.54 -1.95 -16.45
N TYR A 115 20.52 -1.14 -16.14
CA TYR A 115 19.14 -1.60 -16.25
C TYR A 115 18.75 -1.92 -17.70
N TYR A 116 19.10 -1.05 -18.65
CA TYR A 116 18.90 -1.30 -20.08
C TYR A 116 19.57 -2.60 -20.55
N ALA A 117 20.84 -2.81 -20.19
CA ALA A 117 21.57 -4.01 -20.59
C ALA A 117 20.97 -5.31 -19.99
N LEU A 118 20.33 -5.24 -18.82
CA LEU A 118 19.58 -6.35 -18.23
C LEU A 118 18.27 -6.68 -18.96
N ILE A 119 17.66 -5.73 -19.69
CA ILE A 119 16.39 -5.93 -20.41
C ILE A 119 16.52 -5.90 -21.93
N SER A 120 17.69 -5.63 -22.51
CA SER A 120 17.84 -5.44 -23.96
C SER A 120 17.37 -6.64 -24.77
N GLU A 121 17.72 -7.86 -24.37
CA GLU A 121 17.30 -9.12 -24.99
C GLU A 121 15.77 -9.38 -24.92
N LEU A 122 15.08 -8.77 -23.94
CA LEU A 122 13.62 -8.77 -23.82
C LEU A 122 12.99 -7.76 -24.80
N LEU A 123 13.55 -6.56 -24.90
CA LEU A 123 13.12 -5.46 -25.80
C LEU A 123 13.34 -5.74 -27.30
N GLU A 124 14.20 -6.71 -27.62
CA GLU A 124 14.43 -7.18 -28.99
C GLU A 124 13.31 -8.10 -29.50
N THR A 125 12.59 -8.78 -28.60
CA THR A 125 11.44 -9.62 -28.97
C THR A 125 10.14 -8.81 -28.96
N SER A 126 9.28 -8.95 -29.97
CA SER A 126 7.97 -8.26 -30.00
C SER A 126 7.10 -8.60 -28.79
N THR A 127 7.01 -9.89 -28.44
CA THR A 127 6.21 -10.36 -27.29
C THR A 127 6.77 -9.88 -25.95
N GLY A 128 8.11 -9.82 -25.79
CA GLY A 128 8.78 -9.29 -24.61
C GLY A 128 8.65 -7.78 -24.50
N PHE A 129 8.79 -7.06 -25.62
CA PHE A 129 8.56 -5.62 -25.72
C PHE A 129 7.14 -5.25 -25.30
N ASP A 130 6.12 -5.88 -25.89
CA ASP A 130 4.72 -5.62 -25.54
C ASP A 130 4.41 -5.90 -24.07
N ALA A 131 5.00 -6.98 -23.52
CA ALA A 131 4.84 -7.33 -22.11
C ALA A 131 5.53 -6.33 -21.18
N TYR A 132 6.71 -5.83 -21.56
CA TYR A 132 7.43 -4.79 -20.85
C TYR A 132 6.74 -3.42 -20.95
N MET A 133 6.18 -3.06 -22.10
CA MET A 133 5.41 -1.81 -22.27
C MET A 133 4.18 -1.81 -21.36
N ARG A 134 3.38 -2.89 -21.38
CA ARG A 134 2.24 -3.06 -20.46
C ARG A 134 2.66 -3.03 -18.99
N LEU A 135 3.84 -3.55 -18.66
CA LEU A 135 4.41 -3.43 -17.32
C LEU A 135 4.73 -1.96 -16.99
N CYS A 136 5.41 -1.23 -17.87
CA CYS A 136 5.73 0.19 -17.66
C CYS A 136 4.47 1.04 -17.42
N CYS A 137 3.44 0.87 -18.25
CA CYS A 137 2.14 1.55 -18.04
C CYS A 137 1.53 1.22 -16.67
N ARG A 138 1.62 -0.04 -16.22
CA ARG A 138 1.15 -0.44 -14.87
C ARG A 138 2.02 0.18 -13.77
N LEU A 139 3.35 0.20 -13.92
CA LEU A 139 4.26 0.77 -12.93
C LEU A 139 4.03 2.27 -12.75
N PHE A 140 3.78 2.99 -13.85
CA PHE A 140 3.51 4.43 -13.84
C PHE A 140 2.09 4.75 -13.38
N TYR A 141 1.08 4.11 -13.96
CA TYR A 141 -0.32 4.52 -13.79
C TYR A 141 -1.11 3.77 -12.74
N ILE A 142 -0.67 2.58 -12.30
CA ILE A 142 -1.37 1.76 -11.29
C ILE A 142 -0.55 1.59 -10.00
N ARG A 143 0.78 1.55 -10.10
CA ARG A 143 1.68 1.51 -8.94
C ARG A 143 2.18 2.91 -8.56
N GLN A 144 2.92 2.94 -7.46
CA GLN A 144 3.54 4.14 -6.93
C GLN A 144 4.77 3.73 -6.13
N PHE A 145 5.88 4.44 -6.32
CA PHE A 145 7.14 4.18 -5.62
C PHE A 145 7.57 5.47 -4.89
N ARG A 146 7.87 5.35 -3.59
CA ARG A 146 8.33 6.49 -2.77
C ARG A 146 9.81 6.83 -2.95
N ALA A 147 10.61 5.91 -3.50
CA ALA A 147 12.05 6.05 -3.66
C ALA A 147 12.61 5.04 -4.68
N GLY A 148 13.79 5.36 -5.22
CA GLY A 148 14.53 4.54 -6.19
C GLY A 148 14.40 5.05 -7.62
N ASN A 149 15.18 4.44 -8.52
CA ASN A 149 15.41 4.96 -9.87
C ASN A 149 14.39 4.49 -10.93
N THR A 150 13.27 3.86 -10.52
CA THR A 150 12.35 3.13 -11.41
C THR A 150 11.90 3.93 -12.64
N ILE A 151 11.47 5.18 -12.46
CA ILE A 151 10.99 6.03 -13.56
C ILE A 151 12.13 6.33 -14.53
N ARG A 152 13.25 6.84 -14.01
CA ARG A 152 14.40 7.27 -14.81
C ARG A 152 15.02 6.09 -15.56
N ASN A 153 15.25 4.98 -14.87
CA ASN A 153 15.74 3.73 -15.46
C ASN A 153 14.81 3.24 -16.59
N ILE A 154 13.49 3.34 -16.46
CA ILE A 154 12.55 2.97 -17.53
C ILE A 154 12.70 3.91 -18.74
N PHE A 155 12.57 5.24 -18.58
CA PHE A 155 12.67 6.18 -19.69
C PHE A 155 14.05 6.16 -20.37
N SER A 156 15.13 6.18 -19.59
CA SER A 156 16.49 6.02 -20.12
C SER A 156 16.70 4.67 -20.81
N SER A 157 16.04 3.58 -20.38
CA SER A 157 16.13 2.30 -21.09
C SER A 157 15.51 2.35 -22.48
N PHE A 158 14.40 3.09 -22.66
CA PHE A 158 13.86 3.37 -23.99
C PHE A 158 14.78 4.30 -24.79
N CYS A 159 15.38 5.34 -24.19
CA CYS A 159 16.34 6.20 -24.88
C CYS A 159 17.56 5.39 -25.39
N LEU A 160 18.11 4.52 -24.55
CA LEU A 160 19.23 3.63 -24.93
C LEU A 160 18.82 2.60 -25.98
N ALA A 161 17.59 2.09 -25.92
CA ALA A 161 17.05 1.23 -26.97
C ALA A 161 16.96 1.96 -28.32
N VAL A 162 16.41 3.19 -28.36
CA VAL A 162 16.34 4.06 -29.55
C VAL A 162 17.72 4.29 -30.15
N LYS A 163 18.70 4.67 -29.31
CA LYS A 163 20.10 4.94 -29.72
C LYS A 163 20.86 3.70 -30.23
N LYS A 164 20.40 2.48 -29.93
CA LYS A 164 21.02 1.22 -30.37
C LYS A 164 20.30 0.53 -31.54
N ARG A 165 19.18 1.06 -32.05
CA ARG A 165 18.55 0.51 -33.26
C ARG A 165 19.39 0.86 -34.50
N GLU A 166 19.51 -0.11 -35.40
CA GLU A 166 20.27 0.03 -36.66
C GLU A 166 19.53 0.86 -37.73
N SER A 167 18.21 0.98 -37.63
CA SER A 167 17.37 1.71 -38.60
C SER A 167 16.67 2.88 -37.92
N GLN A 168 16.81 4.06 -38.52
CA GLN A 168 16.19 5.31 -38.09
C GLN A 168 14.64 5.21 -38.06
N GLU A 169 14.03 4.42 -38.96
CA GLU A 169 12.59 4.16 -38.95
C GLU A 169 12.16 3.41 -37.67
N LYS A 170 12.92 2.39 -37.27
CA LYS A 170 12.67 1.63 -36.04
C LYS A 170 12.96 2.45 -34.79
N SER A 171 13.88 3.41 -34.86
CA SER A 171 14.10 4.40 -33.80
C SER A 171 12.89 5.32 -33.65
N ILE A 172 12.36 5.87 -34.75
CA ILE A 172 11.18 6.75 -34.75
C ILE A 172 9.94 6.03 -34.21
N GLN A 173 9.63 4.82 -34.71
CA GLN A 173 8.52 4.00 -34.21
C GLN A 173 8.60 3.74 -32.69
N LEU A 174 9.82 3.55 -32.17
CA LEU A 174 10.06 3.34 -30.75
C LEU A 174 9.90 4.64 -29.93
N ILE A 175 10.19 5.80 -30.52
CA ILE A 175 9.90 7.11 -29.92
C ILE A 175 8.39 7.32 -29.83
N GLU A 176 7.67 7.13 -30.95
CA GLU A 176 6.21 7.26 -31.02
C GLU A 176 5.54 6.34 -29.98
N GLN A 177 5.93 5.06 -29.91
CA GLN A 177 5.39 4.13 -28.93
C GLN A 177 5.64 4.55 -27.47
N ALA A 178 6.81 5.12 -27.16
CA ALA A 178 7.12 5.59 -25.81
C ALA A 178 6.32 6.87 -25.46
N ASP A 179 6.22 7.81 -26.39
CA ASP A 179 5.41 9.03 -26.24
C ASP A 179 3.93 8.68 -26.07
N GLU A 180 3.35 7.82 -26.93
CA GLU A 180 1.93 7.41 -26.85
C GLU A 180 1.57 6.63 -25.58
N ASN A 181 2.41 5.68 -25.16
CA ASN A 181 2.05 4.75 -24.08
C ASN A 181 2.49 5.22 -22.69
N LEU A 182 3.55 6.04 -22.61
CA LEU A 182 4.17 6.45 -21.35
C LEU A 182 4.27 7.97 -21.16
N GLY A 183 4.42 8.73 -22.24
CA GLY A 183 4.64 10.17 -22.20
C GLY A 183 3.37 11.02 -22.14
N LEU A 184 2.61 11.02 -23.23
CA LEU A 184 1.34 11.73 -23.40
C LEU A 184 0.30 11.39 -22.30
N PRO A 185 0.17 10.13 -21.83
CA PRO A 185 -0.69 9.82 -20.69
C PRO A 185 -0.19 10.45 -19.37
N ALA A 186 1.11 10.69 -19.22
CA ALA A 186 1.65 11.37 -18.04
C ALA A 186 1.27 12.85 -18.06
N LEU A 187 1.40 13.51 -19.23
CA LEU A 187 0.93 14.88 -19.43
C LEU A 187 -0.58 14.99 -19.20
N SER A 188 -1.39 14.12 -19.80
CA SER A 188 -2.86 14.11 -19.62
C SER A 188 -3.27 13.93 -18.15
N VAL A 189 -2.68 12.96 -17.44
CA VAL A 189 -2.97 12.74 -16.01
C VAL A 189 -2.37 13.85 -15.13
N TRP A 190 -1.30 14.51 -15.57
CA TRP A 190 -0.74 15.67 -14.88
C TRP A 190 -1.62 16.90 -15.07
N SER A 191 -2.16 17.16 -16.27
CA SER A 191 -2.94 18.37 -16.57
C SER A 191 -4.41 18.29 -16.19
N ASP A 192 -5.02 17.10 -16.15
CA ASP A 192 -6.45 16.93 -15.87
C ASP A 192 -6.87 17.38 -14.46
N VAL A 193 -7.92 18.21 -14.41
CA VAL A 193 -8.53 18.73 -13.18
C VAL A 193 -9.01 17.61 -12.26
N SER A 194 -9.64 16.56 -12.79
CA SER A 194 -10.21 15.48 -11.96
C SER A 194 -9.12 14.64 -11.29
N SER A 195 -8.02 14.39 -12.00
CA SER A 195 -6.79 13.76 -11.51
C SER A 195 -6.09 14.61 -10.45
N ILE A 196 -5.95 15.92 -10.69
CA ILE A 196 -5.38 16.88 -9.72
C ILE A 196 -6.20 16.88 -8.42
N GLN A 197 -7.53 16.90 -8.53
CA GLN A 197 -8.46 16.99 -7.39
C GLN A 197 -8.62 15.68 -6.59
N SER A 198 -8.47 14.51 -7.23
CA SER A 198 -8.71 13.21 -6.59
C SER A 198 -7.46 12.51 -6.04
N ALA A 199 -6.26 12.88 -6.50
CA ALA A 199 -5.02 12.20 -6.11
C ALA A 199 -4.41 12.69 -4.78
N SER A 200 -3.77 11.75 -4.06
CA SER A 200 -2.92 12.09 -2.89
C SER A 200 -1.71 12.93 -3.30
N LEU A 201 -1.08 13.62 -2.34
CA LEU A 201 0.13 14.41 -2.63
C LEU A 201 1.24 13.53 -3.21
N GLU A 202 1.49 12.37 -2.61
CA GLU A 202 2.55 11.46 -3.04
C GLU A 202 2.28 10.90 -4.44
N ARG A 203 1.00 10.73 -4.82
CA ARG A 203 0.62 10.32 -6.18
C ARG A 203 0.84 11.44 -7.19
N ARG A 204 0.55 12.71 -6.83
CA ARG A 204 0.85 13.88 -7.66
C ARG A 204 2.37 14.05 -7.85
N ILE A 205 3.16 13.87 -6.80
CA ILE A 205 4.63 13.83 -6.87
C ILE A 205 5.09 12.75 -7.86
N TYR A 206 4.57 11.53 -7.75
CA TYR A 206 4.96 10.41 -8.62
C TYR A 206 4.60 10.63 -10.09
N ILE A 207 3.39 11.17 -10.39
CA ILE A 207 3.01 11.57 -11.76
C ILE A 207 3.92 12.69 -12.29
N SER A 208 4.27 13.66 -11.45
CA SER A 208 5.21 14.72 -11.83
C SER A 208 6.61 14.18 -12.13
N GLN A 209 7.12 13.22 -11.36
CA GLN A 209 8.40 12.56 -11.67
C GLN A 209 8.37 11.85 -13.03
N ILE A 210 7.27 11.18 -13.37
CA ILE A 210 7.07 10.54 -14.68
C ILE A 210 7.08 11.59 -15.80
N PHE A 211 6.30 12.66 -15.64
CA PHE A 211 6.22 13.77 -16.59
C PHE A 211 7.59 14.43 -16.82
N ILE A 212 8.34 14.72 -15.75
CA ILE A 212 9.67 15.33 -15.84
C ILE A 212 10.66 14.39 -16.54
N SER A 213 10.72 13.11 -16.13
CA SER A 213 11.62 12.12 -16.76
C SER A 213 11.31 11.88 -18.24
N TRP A 214 10.06 12.00 -18.68
CA TRP A 214 9.72 11.88 -20.09
C TRP A 214 10.45 12.94 -20.94
N PHE A 215 10.59 14.16 -20.43
CA PHE A 215 11.42 15.17 -21.09
C PHE A 215 12.91 14.95 -20.81
N VAL A 216 13.32 14.89 -19.54
CA VAL A 216 14.75 14.90 -19.15
C VAL A 216 15.51 13.64 -19.56
N ASP A 217 14.93 12.47 -19.32
CA ASP A 217 15.61 11.17 -19.49
C ASP A 217 15.35 10.54 -20.88
N PHE A 218 14.48 11.15 -21.69
CA PHE A 218 14.05 10.61 -22.99
C PHE A 218 14.05 11.69 -24.09
N ARG A 219 13.07 12.60 -24.14
CA ARG A 219 12.90 13.51 -25.30
C ARG A 219 14.10 14.46 -25.50
N ASN A 220 14.58 15.13 -24.46
CA ASN A 220 15.73 16.05 -24.53
C ASN A 220 17.02 15.35 -24.96
N VAL A 221 17.18 14.08 -24.56
CA VAL A 221 18.36 13.28 -24.89
C VAL A 221 18.35 12.88 -26.37
N LEU A 222 17.16 12.72 -26.96
CA LEU A 222 16.93 12.30 -28.33
C LEU A 222 16.76 13.47 -29.32
N SER A 223 16.38 14.67 -28.87
CA SER A 223 16.25 15.87 -29.73
C SER A 223 17.56 16.30 -30.41
N SER A 224 18.70 15.85 -29.87
CA SER A 224 20.03 15.99 -30.50
C SER A 224 20.24 15.14 -31.76
N GLN A 225 19.40 14.13 -32.00
CA GLN A 225 19.53 13.15 -33.09
C GLN A 225 18.25 13.01 -33.93
N PHE A 226 17.09 13.34 -33.38
CA PHE A 226 15.77 13.18 -34.00
C PHE A 226 14.96 14.47 -33.86
N THR A 227 14.25 14.85 -34.92
CA THR A 227 13.28 15.95 -34.86
C THR A 227 12.05 15.49 -34.07
N ILE A 228 12.01 15.82 -32.78
CA ILE A 228 10.87 15.58 -31.91
C ILE A 228 10.00 16.84 -31.93
N ARG A 229 8.68 16.68 -32.08
CA ARG A 229 7.73 17.80 -32.11
C ARG A 229 7.18 18.05 -30.71
N ASP A 230 7.26 19.32 -30.30
CA ASP A 230 6.87 19.79 -28.95
C ASP A 230 5.76 20.85 -29.03
N ASP A 231 5.54 21.43 -30.21
CA ASP A 231 4.59 22.52 -30.47
C ASP A 231 3.15 22.15 -30.06
N ASP A 232 2.75 20.91 -30.35
CA ASP A 232 1.41 20.39 -30.09
C ASP A 232 1.14 20.17 -28.57
N LEU A 233 2.18 20.21 -27.71
CA LEU A 233 2.07 19.98 -26.26
C LEU A 233 1.80 21.25 -25.44
N LEU A 234 2.10 22.43 -26.00
CA LEU A 234 1.96 23.73 -25.33
C LEU A 234 0.57 23.95 -24.70
N PRO A 235 -0.56 23.69 -25.39
CA PRO A 235 -1.89 23.92 -24.82
C PRO A 235 -2.16 23.06 -23.58
N ASP A 236 -1.77 21.79 -23.61
CA ASP A 236 -1.99 20.83 -22.52
C ASP A 236 -1.10 21.13 -21.30
N VAL A 237 0.13 21.58 -21.53
CA VAL A 237 1.03 22.00 -20.44
C VAL A 237 0.53 23.29 -19.79
N LEU A 238 0.14 24.31 -20.57
CA LEU A 238 -0.42 25.55 -20.02
C LEU A 238 -1.75 25.31 -19.28
N SER A 239 -2.62 24.46 -19.83
CA SER A 239 -3.84 23.98 -19.16
C SER A 239 -3.49 23.31 -17.83
N GLY A 240 -2.49 22.42 -17.82
CA GLY A 240 -2.03 21.74 -16.62
C GLY A 240 -1.47 22.68 -15.55
N ILE A 241 -0.65 23.67 -15.94
CA ILE A 241 -0.14 24.70 -15.03
C ILE A 241 -1.33 25.46 -14.41
N SER A 242 -2.27 25.95 -15.24
CA SER A 242 -3.47 26.66 -14.79
C SER A 242 -4.30 25.83 -13.80
N ASN A 243 -4.52 24.55 -14.10
CA ASN A 243 -5.31 23.64 -13.26
C ASN A 243 -4.64 23.33 -11.91
N HIS A 244 -3.29 23.31 -11.84
CA HIS A 244 -2.58 23.24 -10.56
C HIS A 244 -2.67 24.55 -9.78
N LEU A 245 -2.49 25.70 -10.44
CA LEU A 245 -2.58 27.03 -9.82
C LEU A 245 -3.97 27.29 -9.23
N ALA A 246 -5.02 26.77 -9.85
CA ALA A 246 -6.39 26.82 -9.36
C ALA A 246 -6.68 25.88 -8.16
N SER A 247 -5.73 25.03 -7.75
CA SER A 247 -5.94 24.10 -6.62
C SER A 247 -5.95 24.85 -5.27
N PRO A 248 -6.88 24.55 -4.33
CA PRO A 248 -6.81 25.15 -3.00
C PRO A 248 -5.55 24.71 -2.23
N ARG A 249 -5.10 23.47 -2.47
CA ARG A 249 -3.96 22.83 -1.80
C ARG A 249 -2.64 23.52 -2.18
N ILE A 250 -1.94 24.06 -1.18
CA ILE A 250 -0.69 24.81 -1.39
C ILE A 250 0.39 23.92 -2.05
N GLU A 251 0.47 22.66 -1.69
CA GLU A 251 1.45 21.72 -2.22
C GLU A 251 1.23 21.45 -3.71
N ILE A 252 -0.03 21.41 -4.14
CA ILE A 252 -0.42 21.21 -5.54
C ILE A 252 -0.17 22.47 -6.36
N ARG A 253 -0.46 23.66 -5.81
CA ARG A 253 -0.10 24.94 -6.43
C ARG A 253 1.41 25.07 -6.61
N THR A 254 2.18 24.84 -5.54
CA THR A 254 3.64 24.90 -5.57
C THR A 254 4.24 23.87 -6.53
N LEU A 255 3.69 22.66 -6.62
CA LEU A 255 4.10 21.65 -7.60
C LEU A 255 3.87 22.14 -9.05
N GLY A 256 2.72 22.76 -9.32
CA GLY A 256 2.40 23.36 -10.63
C GLY A 256 3.28 24.55 -10.99
N ILE A 257 3.58 25.41 -10.00
CA ILE A 257 4.52 26.53 -10.14
C ILE A 257 5.91 26.02 -10.52
N VAL A 258 6.51 25.18 -9.67
CA VAL A 258 7.91 24.73 -9.81
C VAL A 258 8.13 23.97 -11.11
N ILE A 259 7.17 23.14 -11.52
CA ILE A 259 7.24 22.41 -12.80
C ILE A 259 6.93 23.34 -13.97
N GLY A 260 6.01 24.30 -13.81
CA GLY A 260 5.64 25.27 -14.84
C GLY A 260 6.80 26.19 -15.23
N GLU A 261 7.52 26.75 -14.24
CA GLU A 261 8.77 27.50 -14.46
C GLU A 261 9.77 26.64 -15.26
N TRP A 262 10.02 25.43 -14.77
CA TRP A 262 11.00 24.52 -15.36
C TRP A 262 10.64 24.13 -16.82
N ILE A 263 9.42 23.64 -17.07
CA ILE A 263 9.03 23.12 -18.40
C ILE A 263 8.99 24.23 -19.46
N VAL A 264 8.54 25.44 -19.09
CA VAL A 264 8.53 26.60 -20.01
C VAL A 264 9.96 27.01 -20.37
N THR A 265 10.89 27.02 -19.40
CA THR A 265 12.31 27.31 -19.71
C THR A 265 12.97 26.22 -20.55
N LEU A 266 12.54 24.96 -20.41
CA LEU A 266 13.07 23.84 -21.18
C LEU A 266 12.66 23.91 -22.65
N LEU A 267 11.37 24.13 -22.91
CA LEU A 267 10.79 24.01 -24.25
C LEU A 267 10.98 25.25 -25.12
N LYS A 268 11.47 26.37 -24.54
CA LYS A 268 11.84 27.61 -25.24
C LYS A 268 10.75 28.10 -26.21
N TRP A 269 9.49 27.97 -25.82
CA TRP A 269 8.38 28.43 -26.65
C TRP A 269 8.50 29.92 -26.92
N ASP A 270 8.35 30.31 -28.19
CA ASP A 270 8.58 31.67 -28.65
C ASP A 270 7.49 32.61 -28.10
N THR A 271 7.85 33.35 -27.05
CA THR A 271 6.97 34.33 -26.39
C THR A 271 7.03 35.71 -27.05
N GLY A 272 7.68 35.84 -28.21
CA GLY A 272 7.77 37.09 -28.98
C GLY A 272 8.59 38.20 -28.30
N SER A 273 9.24 37.91 -27.18
CA SER A 273 10.16 38.82 -26.47
C SER A 273 11.18 38.03 -25.66
N GLU A 274 12.48 38.31 -25.84
CA GLU A 274 13.57 37.46 -25.31
C GLU A 274 13.71 37.46 -23.76
N ASP A 275 13.04 38.39 -23.07
CA ASP A 275 13.20 38.63 -21.63
C ASP A 275 12.06 38.09 -20.73
N GLN A 276 10.97 37.54 -21.28
CA GLN A 276 9.84 37.03 -20.48
C GLN A 276 10.09 35.63 -19.91
N LYS A 277 10.89 35.55 -18.84
CA LYS A 277 10.99 34.35 -18.00
C LYS A 277 9.81 34.27 -17.05
N LEU A 278 9.01 33.21 -17.18
CA LEU A 278 7.95 32.89 -16.22
C LEU A 278 8.59 32.59 -14.85
N LYS A 279 8.28 33.41 -13.84
CA LYS A 279 8.79 33.27 -12.48
C LYS A 279 7.69 33.61 -11.48
N PHE A 280 7.59 32.84 -10.42
CA PHE A 280 6.63 32.99 -9.33
C PHE A 280 7.34 33.07 -7.97
N ASP A 281 6.67 33.68 -6.99
CA ASP A 281 7.10 33.63 -5.59
C ASP A 281 6.34 32.50 -4.87
N TYR A 282 7.08 31.62 -4.20
CA TYR A 282 6.53 30.48 -3.45
C TYR A 282 7.43 30.08 -2.28
N VAL A 283 6.84 29.39 -1.29
CA VAL A 283 7.57 28.78 -0.17
C VAL A 283 8.17 27.44 -0.61
N GLU A 284 9.43 27.19 -0.29
CA GLU A 284 10.11 25.92 -0.58
C GLU A 284 9.60 24.82 0.37
N LEU A 285 8.66 24.02 -0.10
CA LEU A 285 8.03 22.94 0.68
C LEU A 285 8.88 21.67 0.66
N GLU A 286 8.96 20.94 1.78
CA GLU A 286 9.88 19.80 1.94
C GLU A 286 9.72 18.71 0.87
N PHE A 287 8.52 18.48 0.36
CA PHE A 287 8.30 17.45 -0.67
C PHE A 287 9.04 17.76 -1.99
N LEU A 288 9.41 19.01 -2.26
CA LEU A 288 10.17 19.41 -3.46
C LEU A 288 11.55 18.76 -3.53
N LYS A 289 12.11 18.31 -2.39
CA LYS A 289 13.31 17.45 -2.32
C LYS A 289 13.17 16.16 -3.15
N GLN A 290 11.95 15.69 -3.40
CA GLN A 290 11.65 14.51 -4.24
C GLN A 290 11.46 14.86 -5.73
N ILE A 291 11.27 16.14 -6.08
CA ILE A 291 11.01 16.61 -7.44
C ILE A 291 12.26 17.19 -8.08
N ARG A 292 12.95 18.13 -7.41
CA ARG A 292 14.09 18.87 -7.98
C ARG A 292 15.21 17.97 -8.56
N PRO A 293 15.56 16.81 -7.98
CA PRO A 293 16.57 15.91 -8.58
C PRO A 293 16.21 15.34 -9.96
N TYR A 294 14.94 15.40 -10.37
CA TYR A 294 14.49 14.94 -11.69
C TYR A 294 14.74 15.98 -12.80
N PHE A 295 14.96 17.26 -12.47
CA PHE A 295 15.17 18.32 -13.48
C PHE A 295 16.53 18.26 -14.20
N VAL A 296 17.47 17.46 -13.70
CA VAL A 296 18.85 17.30 -14.23
C VAL A 296 19.03 15.85 -14.67
N SER A 297 19.72 15.61 -15.78
CA SER A 297 19.94 14.25 -16.32
C SER A 297 20.77 13.38 -15.37
N LEU A 298 20.51 12.07 -15.36
CA LEU A 298 21.31 11.13 -14.54
C LEU A 298 22.79 11.10 -14.93
N ASP A 299 23.09 11.26 -16.22
CA ASP A 299 24.45 11.10 -16.74
C ASP A 299 25.37 12.31 -16.46
N GLU A 300 24.81 13.47 -16.10
CA GLU A 300 25.58 14.70 -15.80
C GLU A 300 26.25 14.68 -14.41
N ASN A 301 25.80 13.79 -13.51
CA ASN A 301 26.32 13.67 -12.14
C ASN A 301 27.59 12.81 -11.99
N HIS A 302 28.20 12.35 -13.10
CA HIS A 302 29.50 11.63 -13.06
C HIS A 302 30.74 12.54 -13.22
N GLY A 303 30.58 13.86 -13.13
CA GLY A 303 31.67 14.84 -13.28
C GLY A 303 32.48 15.17 -12.02
N VAL A 304 32.00 14.86 -10.80
CA VAL A 304 32.66 15.26 -9.55
C VAL A 304 32.63 14.12 -8.52
N GLU A 305 33.78 13.88 -7.89
CA GLU A 305 34.04 12.89 -6.82
C GLU A 305 33.92 11.39 -7.18
N SER A 306 34.78 11.00 -8.12
CA SER A 306 35.39 9.66 -8.09
C SER A 306 36.35 9.52 -6.89
N ASN A 307 35.86 9.03 -5.75
CA ASN A 307 36.71 8.35 -4.77
C ASN A 307 35.98 7.16 -4.13
N LEU A 308 36.32 5.97 -4.61
CA LEU A 308 35.86 4.70 -4.04
C LEU A 308 36.52 4.48 -2.68
N GLN A 309 35.78 3.93 -1.70
CA GLN A 309 35.94 2.52 -1.37
C GLN A 309 34.88 2.01 -0.37
N ALA A 310 34.57 0.73 -0.51
CA ALA A 310 33.73 0.01 0.44
C ALA A 310 34.51 -0.27 1.73
N THR A 311 33.84 -0.21 2.88
CA THR A 311 34.34 -0.80 4.12
C THR A 311 33.25 -1.68 4.73
N ILE A 312 33.30 -2.96 4.38
CA ILE A 312 32.65 -4.03 5.16
C ILE A 312 33.75 -4.57 6.08
N PRO A 313 33.61 -4.51 7.42
CA PRO A 313 34.62 -5.06 8.31
C PRO A 313 34.64 -6.59 8.22
N THR A 314 35.82 -7.17 8.02
CA THR A 314 36.05 -8.61 8.20
C THR A 314 37.49 -8.79 8.67
N GLU A 315 37.68 -8.89 9.99
CA GLU A 315 38.96 -9.24 10.58
C GLU A 315 38.98 -10.73 10.95
N THR A 316 40.05 -11.42 10.55
CA THR A 316 40.37 -12.76 11.05
C THR A 316 41.87 -12.87 11.33
N ILE A 317 42.24 -12.64 12.59
CA ILE A 317 43.22 -13.39 13.40
C ILE A 317 44.61 -13.71 12.78
N SER A 318 45.63 -13.05 13.30
CA SER A 318 46.86 -13.64 13.91
C SER A 318 47.72 -12.47 14.44
N GLY A 319 47.96 -12.30 15.75
CA GLY A 319 49.00 -13.00 16.54
C GLY A 319 50.34 -12.25 16.42
N SER A 320 51.07 -11.85 17.49
CA SER A 320 51.02 -12.24 18.90
C SER A 320 51.70 -11.20 19.84
N ASP A 321 51.50 -11.35 21.16
CA ASP A 321 52.34 -10.90 22.30
C ASP A 321 52.45 -9.38 22.61
N SER A 322 52.50 -8.89 23.86
CA SER A 322 52.24 -9.48 25.20
C SER A 322 52.27 -8.37 26.30
N HIS A 323 51.74 -8.63 27.51
CA HIS A 323 51.89 -7.87 28.78
C HIS A 323 51.36 -6.40 28.84
N GLU A 324 50.90 -5.83 29.96
CA GLU A 324 50.22 -6.34 31.18
C GLU A 324 49.57 -5.14 31.93
N ASP A 325 48.63 -5.42 32.83
CA ASP A 325 48.35 -4.69 34.10
C ASP A 325 47.75 -3.26 34.24
N THR A 326 46.67 -3.24 35.04
CA THR A 326 46.31 -2.27 36.12
C THR A 326 45.80 -0.85 35.79
N VAL A 327 44.57 -0.47 36.16
CA VAL A 327 43.99 -0.11 37.49
C VAL A 327 44.15 1.38 37.87
N ALA A 328 43.04 2.10 37.70
CA ALA A 328 42.43 3.11 38.57
C ALA A 328 43.17 4.39 39.04
N SER A 329 42.30 5.35 39.39
CA SER A 329 42.43 6.38 40.45
C SER A 329 43.20 7.68 40.15
N ARG A 330 42.44 8.78 40.33
CA ARG A 330 42.75 9.97 41.16
C ARG A 330 43.68 11.04 40.58
N ASP A 331 43.59 12.31 40.99
CA ASP A 331 42.55 13.05 41.73
C ASP A 331 42.64 14.56 41.38
N HIS A 332 41.69 15.33 41.92
CA HIS A 332 41.81 16.71 42.44
C HIS A 332 43.24 17.24 42.73
N GLU A 333 43.55 18.54 42.70
CA GLU A 333 42.96 19.68 43.45
C GLU A 333 43.17 20.99 42.64
N SER A 334 42.30 22.01 42.56
CA SER A 334 41.34 22.71 43.46
C SER A 334 41.85 24.06 44.01
N ASN A 335 40.88 24.89 44.44
CA ASN A 335 40.99 26.17 45.17
C ASN A 335 41.02 27.46 44.31
N GLY A 336 40.13 28.43 44.52
CA GLY A 336 38.96 28.43 45.41
C GLY A 336 38.29 29.81 45.59
N GLU A 337 37.00 29.76 45.95
CA GLU A 337 36.24 30.74 46.76
C GLU A 337 35.98 32.16 46.15
N ASP A 338 34.87 32.86 46.45
CA ASP A 338 33.89 32.69 47.54
C ASP A 338 32.42 32.98 47.09
N SER A 339 31.42 32.67 47.91
CA SER A 339 29.97 32.76 47.63
C SER A 339 29.15 33.31 48.81
N THR A 340 28.19 34.21 48.56
CA THR A 340 27.02 34.57 49.42
C THR A 340 26.17 35.64 48.67
N VAL A 341 24.87 35.89 48.84
CA VAL A 341 23.83 35.60 49.89
C VAL A 341 22.50 35.12 49.25
N ASN A 342 21.59 34.60 50.09
CA ASN A 342 20.33 33.87 49.81
C ASN A 342 19.04 34.68 49.50
N GLN A 343 18.01 33.91 49.14
CA GLN A 343 16.57 34.19 48.89
C GLN A 343 15.78 34.96 49.97
N ASN A 344 14.72 35.71 49.57
CA ASN A 344 13.36 35.89 50.20
C ASN A 344 12.62 37.16 49.64
N VAL A 345 11.28 37.34 49.68
CA VAL A 345 10.09 36.43 49.58
C VAL A 345 8.77 37.24 49.36
N HIS A 346 7.76 36.68 48.68
CA HIS A 346 6.31 37.07 48.56
C HIS A 346 5.83 38.47 48.06
N GLU A 347 4.89 38.43 47.09
CA GLU A 347 3.60 39.14 46.90
C GLU A 347 3.36 40.67 47.15
N LEU A 348 2.24 41.14 46.56
CA LEU A 348 1.63 42.49 46.53
C LEU A 348 2.21 43.42 45.43
N ASP A 349 1.48 44.03 44.48
CA ASP A 349 0.10 44.56 44.35
C ASP A 349 -0.02 46.09 44.59
N SER A 350 -0.86 46.73 43.76
CA SER A 350 -1.34 48.12 43.73
C SER A 350 -0.43 49.26 43.22
N ASP A 351 -1.11 50.14 42.46
CA ASP A 351 -0.74 51.45 41.92
C ASP A 351 -0.28 52.49 42.95
N ASP A 352 0.52 53.48 42.51
CA ASP A 352 0.13 54.92 42.53
C ASP A 352 1.15 55.83 41.78
N ASP A 353 0.63 56.79 41.01
CA ASP A 353 1.29 57.87 40.24
C ASP A 353 1.90 58.99 41.17
N PRO A 354 2.60 60.07 40.71
CA PRO A 354 2.80 60.59 39.34
C PRO A 354 4.24 61.07 39.00
N ASP A 355 4.36 61.83 37.90
CA ASP A 355 5.41 62.83 37.55
C ASP A 355 6.81 62.34 37.08
N SER A 356 6.96 62.23 35.75
CA SER A 356 7.99 63.00 35.00
C SER A 356 7.81 62.83 33.49
N ASP A 357 7.55 63.92 32.78
CA ASP A 357 7.58 63.95 31.32
C ASP A 357 8.97 63.55 30.78
N ASN A 358 9.07 62.48 29.97
CA ASN A 358 9.75 62.58 28.67
C ASN A 358 9.49 61.41 27.69
N ASP A 359 9.58 61.77 26.41
CA ASP A 359 9.91 60.95 25.23
C ASP A 359 8.96 59.87 24.66
N SER A 360 8.33 60.28 23.56
CA SER A 360 8.21 59.53 22.29
C SER A 360 7.15 58.42 22.19
N LEU A 361 5.96 58.83 21.76
CA LEU A 361 4.91 57.96 21.22
C LEU A 361 5.42 57.14 20.01
N LYS A 362 5.77 55.87 20.25
CA LYS A 362 5.83 54.86 19.18
C LYS A 362 4.41 54.34 18.94
N PRO A 363 3.90 54.32 17.69
CA PRO A 363 2.62 53.69 17.39
C PRO A 363 2.67 52.21 17.78
N LEU A 364 1.61 51.68 18.40
CA LEU A 364 1.49 50.23 18.54
C LEU A 364 1.50 49.59 17.14
N PRO A 365 2.22 48.47 16.94
CA PRO A 365 2.07 47.69 15.73
C PRO A 365 0.62 47.22 15.64
N SER A 366 -0.06 47.61 14.56
CA SER A 366 -1.40 47.16 14.23
C SER A 366 -1.48 45.64 14.28
N THR A 367 -2.52 45.10 14.91
CA THR A 367 -2.82 43.67 15.02
C THR A 367 -3.14 43.05 13.66
N GLN A 368 -2.12 42.88 12.82
CA GLN A 368 -2.14 41.90 11.76
C GLN A 368 -2.11 40.54 12.44
N CYS A 369 -3.22 39.80 12.39
CA CYS A 369 -3.23 38.40 12.78
C CYS A 369 -2.11 37.67 12.03
N SER A 370 -1.12 37.18 12.77
CA SER A 370 0.03 36.47 12.21
C SER A 370 -0.47 35.24 11.46
N SER A 371 -0.41 35.30 10.13
CA SER A 371 -0.70 34.18 9.25
C SER A 371 0.25 33.03 9.57
N HIS A 372 -0.31 31.88 9.94
CA HIS A 372 0.37 30.58 10.03
C HIS A 372 1.69 30.57 10.81
N SER A 373 1.62 30.48 12.15
CA SER A 373 2.73 29.90 12.90
C SER A 373 2.78 28.39 12.63
N ASP A 374 3.93 27.86 12.21
CA ASP A 374 4.24 26.41 12.09
C ASP A 374 4.31 25.71 13.47
N LYS A 375 3.31 25.93 14.32
CA LYS A 375 3.13 25.21 15.58
C LYS A 375 2.31 23.98 15.30
N THR A 376 2.83 22.81 15.67
CA THR A 376 2.04 21.58 15.67
C THR A 376 0.83 21.79 16.59
N PRO A 377 -0.41 21.55 16.13
CA PRO A 377 -1.59 21.78 16.96
C PRO A 377 -1.52 20.83 18.16
N HIS A 378 -1.55 21.42 19.37
CA HIS A 378 -1.48 20.72 20.64
C HIS A 378 -2.88 20.37 21.16
N TYR A 379 -3.92 21.07 20.68
CA TYR A 379 -5.31 20.85 21.10
C TYR A 379 -6.21 20.50 19.90
N LEU A 380 -7.20 19.63 20.13
CA LEU A 380 -8.23 19.30 19.12
C LEU A 380 -8.99 20.53 18.60
N ARG A 381 -9.08 21.60 19.40
CA ARG A 381 -9.64 22.89 18.97
C ARG A 381 -8.79 23.53 17.88
N GLU A 382 -7.47 23.53 17.99
CA GLU A 382 -6.56 24.10 16.99
C GLU A 382 -6.63 23.30 15.67
N CYS A 383 -6.78 21.97 15.75
CA CYS A 383 -7.06 21.14 14.59
C CYS A 383 -8.41 21.51 13.92
N LEU A 384 -9.46 21.70 14.73
CA LEU A 384 -10.80 22.05 14.25
C LEU A 384 -10.83 23.45 13.63
N ASP A 385 -10.20 24.44 14.27
CA ASP A 385 -10.10 25.81 13.77
C ASP A 385 -9.34 25.82 12.42
N GLY A 386 -8.25 25.05 12.31
CA GLY A 386 -7.54 24.83 11.04
C GLY A 386 -8.41 24.20 9.93
N MET A 387 -9.31 23.28 10.29
CA MET A 387 -10.28 22.67 9.36
C MET A 387 -11.48 23.58 9.01
N LEU A 388 -11.82 24.55 9.86
CA LEU A 388 -12.92 25.49 9.61
C LEU A 388 -12.47 26.75 8.84
N LEU A 389 -11.18 27.05 8.84
CA LEU A 389 -10.60 28.19 8.11
C LEU A 389 -10.36 27.90 6.62
N THR A 390 -10.44 26.63 6.18
CA THR A 390 -10.51 26.29 4.74
C THR A 390 -11.87 26.70 4.17
N LYS A 391 -11.88 27.57 3.15
CA LYS A 391 -13.09 28.24 2.65
C LYS A 391 -14.16 27.26 2.12
N VAL A 392 -15.42 27.63 2.32
CA VAL A 392 -16.67 26.88 2.04
C VAL A 392 -16.86 26.43 0.58
N GLU A 393 -16.00 26.84 -0.36
CA GLU A 393 -16.04 26.40 -1.77
C GLU A 393 -15.74 24.91 -1.94
N ASP A 394 -15.09 24.26 -0.95
CA ASP A 394 -14.88 22.80 -0.89
C ASP A 394 -16.18 21.98 -0.78
N SER A 395 -17.33 22.60 -0.47
CA SER A 395 -18.63 21.92 -0.28
C SER A 395 -19.16 21.20 -1.54
N LYS A 396 -18.73 21.60 -2.74
CA LYS A 396 -19.05 20.85 -3.98
C LYS A 396 -18.23 19.56 -4.14
N GLN A 397 -17.17 19.40 -3.34
CA GLN A 397 -16.20 18.31 -3.48
C GLN A 397 -16.39 17.21 -2.40
N GLU A 398 -17.35 17.36 -1.49
CA GLU A 398 -17.66 16.42 -0.39
C GLU A 398 -18.13 15.03 -0.87
N ASN A 399 -18.57 14.89 -2.12
CA ASN A 399 -19.36 13.74 -2.56
C ASN A 399 -18.63 12.76 -3.51
N SER A 400 -17.31 12.88 -3.70
CA SER A 400 -16.55 12.06 -4.65
C SER A 400 -16.46 10.58 -4.23
N VAL A 401 -16.47 9.67 -5.21
CA VAL A 401 -16.40 8.21 -4.96
C VAL A 401 -15.12 7.83 -4.21
N GLY A 402 -13.98 8.46 -4.54
CA GLY A 402 -12.71 8.24 -3.83
C GLY A 402 -12.76 8.63 -2.36
N ARG A 403 -13.35 9.78 -2.00
CA ARG A 403 -13.55 10.18 -0.60
C ARG A 403 -14.45 9.19 0.15
N LYS A 404 -15.53 8.70 -0.49
CA LYS A 404 -16.43 7.68 0.09
C LYS A 404 -15.72 6.35 0.36
N MET A 405 -14.94 5.84 -0.61
CA MET A 405 -14.14 4.62 -0.41
C MET A 405 -13.10 4.78 0.71
N TYR A 406 -12.45 5.93 0.80
CA TYR A 406 -11.51 6.23 1.88
C TYR A 406 -12.19 6.22 3.26
N ILE A 407 -13.33 6.91 3.41
CA ILE A 407 -14.13 6.92 4.66
C ILE A 407 -14.55 5.49 5.05
N ILE A 408 -15.02 4.69 4.09
CA ILE A 408 -15.39 3.28 4.32
C ILE A 408 -14.20 2.45 4.81
N SER A 409 -13.00 2.65 4.23
CA SER A 409 -11.77 2.00 4.70
C SER A 409 -11.45 2.42 6.14
N CYS A 410 -11.45 3.71 6.45
CA CYS A 410 -11.16 4.22 7.79
C CYS A 410 -12.13 3.67 8.85
N LEU A 411 -13.43 3.63 8.57
CA LEU A 411 -14.43 3.03 9.47
C LEU A 411 -14.16 1.53 9.70
N THR A 412 -13.70 0.82 8.68
CA THR A 412 -13.36 -0.62 8.77
C THR A 412 -12.08 -0.85 9.57
N ASP A 413 -11.07 0.00 9.38
CA ASP A 413 -9.81 -0.05 10.13
C ASP A 413 -10.05 0.26 11.61
N ILE A 414 -10.85 1.28 11.93
CA ILE A 414 -11.29 1.61 13.30
C ILE A 414 -12.05 0.43 13.93
N ALA A 415 -12.96 -0.22 13.19
CA ALA A 415 -13.67 -1.40 13.68
C ALA A 415 -12.72 -2.57 14.00
N CYS A 416 -11.68 -2.77 13.18
CA CYS A 416 -10.64 -3.77 13.45
C CYS A 416 -9.78 -3.40 14.67
N GLU A 417 -9.39 -2.13 14.82
CA GLU A 417 -8.59 -1.65 15.95
C GLU A 417 -9.34 -1.77 17.27
N LEU A 418 -10.62 -1.35 17.30
CA LEU A 418 -11.50 -1.49 18.46
C LEU A 418 -11.82 -2.95 18.81
N TYR A 419 -11.82 -3.85 17.83
CA TYR A 419 -11.89 -5.29 18.11
C TYR A 419 -10.62 -5.78 18.81
N GLY A 420 -9.44 -5.41 18.30
CA GLY A 420 -8.13 -5.78 18.86
C GLY A 420 -7.02 -5.95 17.82
N GLY A 421 -7.17 -5.32 16.65
CA GLY A 421 -6.26 -5.43 15.50
C GLY A 421 -6.63 -6.53 14.50
N LYS A 422 -6.11 -6.42 13.28
CA LYS A 422 -6.36 -7.38 12.18
C LYS A 422 -5.87 -8.80 12.50
N GLU A 423 -4.77 -8.93 13.23
CA GLU A 423 -4.26 -10.23 13.71
C GLU A 423 -5.25 -10.95 14.63
N ALA A 424 -5.88 -10.23 15.57
CA ALA A 424 -6.89 -10.82 16.45
C ALA A 424 -8.13 -11.31 15.67
N LEU A 425 -8.45 -10.64 14.56
CA LEU A 425 -9.56 -11.02 13.68
C LEU A 425 -9.23 -12.31 12.90
N LEU A 426 -8.01 -12.43 12.37
CA LEU A 426 -7.53 -13.63 11.67
C LEU A 426 -7.44 -14.84 12.61
N CYS A 427 -7.02 -14.62 13.87
CA CYS A 427 -6.93 -15.66 14.89
C CYS A 427 -8.28 -16.27 15.32
N GLN A 428 -9.43 -15.70 14.95
CA GLN A 428 -10.76 -16.27 15.28
C GLN A 428 -10.98 -17.70 14.73
N LYS A 429 -10.18 -18.14 13.76
CA LYS A 429 -10.30 -19.45 13.10
C LYS A 429 -9.66 -20.63 13.87
N LEU A 430 -8.94 -20.36 14.97
CA LEU A 430 -8.33 -21.41 15.79
C LEU A 430 -9.24 -21.75 17.00
N PRO A 431 -9.50 -23.05 17.29
CA PRO A 431 -10.38 -23.46 18.38
C PRO A 431 -9.67 -23.32 19.75
N ALA A 432 -9.52 -22.08 20.22
CA ALA A 432 -9.04 -21.78 21.55
C ALA A 432 -10.14 -22.09 22.59
N LYS A 433 -9.81 -22.90 23.61
CA LYS A 433 -10.64 -23.09 24.81
C LYS A 433 -10.69 -21.79 25.63
N GLN A 434 -11.58 -20.88 25.26
CA GLN A 434 -11.86 -19.66 26.03
C GLN A 434 -13.06 -19.93 26.94
N HIS A 435 -12.81 -20.03 28.25
CA HIS A 435 -13.87 -20.06 29.24
C HIS A 435 -14.49 -18.67 29.35
N VAL A 436 -15.80 -18.58 29.13
CA VAL A 436 -16.60 -17.39 29.38
C VAL A 436 -16.83 -17.28 30.90
N ILE A 437 -16.73 -16.06 31.42
CA ILE A 437 -17.40 -15.65 32.66
C ILE A 437 -18.52 -14.72 32.21
N GLU A 438 -19.76 -15.12 32.45
CA GLU A 438 -20.93 -14.25 32.24
C GLU A 438 -20.92 -13.17 33.32
N ASN A 439 -21.06 -11.90 32.89
CA ASN A 439 -21.22 -10.77 33.80
C ASN A 439 -22.69 -10.70 34.24
N ASP A 440 -23.11 -11.62 35.11
CA ASP A 440 -24.38 -11.52 35.82
C ASP A 440 -24.21 -10.92 37.22
N ALA A 441 -25.10 -9.96 37.51
CA ALA A 441 -25.47 -9.42 38.81
C ALA A 441 -24.36 -9.12 39.85
N ILE A 442 -24.18 -7.83 40.15
CA ILE A 442 -23.72 -7.39 41.46
C ILE A 442 -24.77 -7.82 42.50
N GLN A 443 -24.50 -8.89 43.24
CA GLN A 443 -25.17 -9.17 44.51
C GLN A 443 -24.14 -9.40 45.62
N THR A 444 -24.30 -8.62 46.68
CA THR A 444 -23.53 -8.71 47.91
C THR A 444 -23.91 -9.97 48.69
N SER A 445 -22.93 -10.84 48.97
CA SER A 445 -23.07 -11.88 50.00
C SER A 445 -21.75 -12.07 50.77
N GLU A 446 -21.91 -12.13 52.08
CA GLU A 446 -20.90 -11.95 53.12
C GLU A 446 -19.73 -12.94 53.14
N VAL A 447 -18.62 -12.50 53.74
CA VAL A 447 -17.41 -13.31 53.95
C VAL A 447 -17.58 -14.26 55.13
N GLN A 448 -17.52 -15.58 54.89
CA GLN A 448 -17.19 -16.56 55.93
C GLN A 448 -15.80 -17.17 55.73
N LYS A 449 -15.01 -17.18 56.81
CA LYS A 449 -13.59 -17.58 56.81
C LYS A 449 -13.44 -19.10 56.96
N GLY A 450 -12.96 -19.78 55.91
CA GLY A 450 -12.50 -21.19 55.97
C GLY A 450 -11.00 -21.32 55.75
N LYS A 451 -10.22 -21.64 56.81
CA LYS A 451 -8.76 -21.80 56.71
C LYS A 451 -8.36 -23.12 56.04
N THR A 452 -7.80 -23.09 54.83
CA THR A 452 -6.89 -24.16 54.35
C THR A 452 -5.68 -23.56 53.63
N ARG A 453 -4.47 -23.92 54.10
CA ARG A 453 -3.22 -23.58 53.40
C ARG A 453 -3.05 -24.54 52.21
N ARG A 454 -3.13 -24.02 50.97
CA ARG A 454 -2.64 -24.73 49.77
C ARG A 454 -1.51 -23.94 49.12
N PHE A 455 -0.31 -24.53 49.11
CA PHE A 455 0.82 -24.03 48.33
C PHE A 455 0.64 -24.42 46.87
N PHE A 456 0.05 -23.53 46.09
CA PHE A 456 0.13 -23.54 44.62
C PHE A 456 0.54 -22.14 44.16
N LYS A 457 1.55 -22.05 43.29
CA LYS A 457 1.81 -20.80 42.54
C LYS A 457 0.53 -20.45 41.78
N LYS A 458 -0.07 -19.29 42.07
CA LYS A 458 -1.15 -18.75 41.24
C LYS A 458 -0.62 -18.65 39.81
N ARG A 459 -1.18 -19.42 38.88
CA ARG A 459 -1.14 -19.02 37.46
C ARG A 459 -1.81 -17.64 37.40
N SER A 460 -1.20 -16.70 36.69
CA SER A 460 -1.92 -15.50 36.27
C SER A 460 -3.19 -15.94 35.55
N PRO A 461 -4.34 -15.26 35.77
CA PRO A 461 -5.51 -15.51 34.94
C PRO A 461 -5.12 -15.26 33.47
N PRO A 462 -5.65 -16.05 32.51
CA PRO A 462 -5.44 -15.76 31.09
C PRO A 462 -5.92 -14.33 30.80
N SER A 463 -5.14 -13.56 30.06
CA SER A 463 -5.48 -12.18 29.70
C SER A 463 -6.80 -12.17 28.92
N ALA A 464 -7.87 -11.68 29.54
CA ALA A 464 -9.18 -11.60 28.91
C ALA A 464 -9.11 -10.61 27.73
N PHE A 465 -9.41 -11.11 26.53
CA PHE A 465 -9.55 -10.29 25.34
C PHE A 465 -10.90 -9.55 25.40
N VAL A 466 -10.85 -8.22 25.52
CA VAL A 466 -12.05 -7.37 25.61
C VAL A 466 -12.31 -6.73 24.26
N ASN A 467 -13.35 -7.20 23.56
CA ASN A 467 -13.81 -6.59 22.31
C ASN A 467 -14.47 -5.23 22.57
N LYS A 468 -13.74 -4.13 22.40
CA LYS A 468 -14.29 -2.77 22.59
C LYS A 468 -15.27 -2.36 21.49
N PHE A 469 -15.15 -2.96 20.29
CA PHE A 469 -16.09 -2.73 19.19
C PHE A 469 -17.50 -3.27 19.49
N SER A 470 -17.63 -4.27 20.36
CA SER A 470 -18.92 -4.93 20.67
C SER A 470 -20.05 -3.96 21.06
N HIS A 471 -19.76 -2.88 21.77
CA HIS A 471 -20.74 -1.88 22.22
C HIS A 471 -21.13 -0.86 21.14
N VAL A 472 -20.27 -0.63 20.13
CA VAL A 472 -20.48 0.37 19.07
C VAL A 472 -20.79 -0.25 17.70
N ALA A 473 -20.76 -1.57 17.59
CA ALA A 473 -20.93 -2.31 16.34
C ALA A 473 -22.19 -1.91 15.54
N GLY A 474 -23.30 -1.68 16.23
CA GLY A 474 -24.57 -1.24 15.59
C GLY A 474 -24.48 0.15 14.96
N GLU A 475 -23.82 1.09 15.62
CA GLU A 475 -23.66 2.47 15.16
C GLU A 475 -22.75 2.57 13.92
N PHE A 476 -21.77 1.68 13.80
CA PHE A 476 -20.96 1.56 12.58
C PHE A 476 -21.74 0.88 11.44
N PHE A 477 -22.45 -0.20 11.75
CA PHE A 477 -23.01 -1.10 10.73
C PHE A 477 -24.35 -0.63 10.16
N PHE A 478 -25.34 -0.31 10.99
CA PHE A 478 -26.71 -0.06 10.51
C PHE A 478 -26.86 1.22 9.67
N PRO A 479 -26.17 2.34 9.94
CA PRO A 479 -26.22 3.52 9.06
C PRO A 479 -25.62 3.23 7.68
N LEU A 480 -24.53 2.46 7.62
CA LEU A 480 -23.89 2.05 6.36
C LEU A 480 -24.79 1.10 5.56
N LEU A 481 -25.37 0.09 6.21
CA LEU A 481 -26.32 -0.86 5.60
C LEU A 481 -27.49 -0.14 4.88
N LYS A 482 -28.07 0.90 5.50
CA LYS A 482 -29.18 1.68 4.92
C LYS A 482 -28.87 2.32 3.57
N SER A 483 -27.59 2.53 3.23
CA SER A 483 -27.21 3.11 1.93
C SER A 483 -27.22 2.11 0.77
N ILE A 484 -27.20 0.80 1.06
CA ILE A 484 -27.04 -0.27 0.07
C ILE A 484 -28.15 -0.32 -1.01
N PRO A 485 -29.46 -0.23 -0.70
CA PRO A 485 -30.49 -0.34 -1.73
C PRO A 485 -30.40 0.76 -2.79
N ASN A 486 -29.99 1.97 -2.39
CA ASN A 486 -29.80 3.10 -3.30
C ASN A 486 -28.57 2.88 -4.19
N LEU A 487 -27.44 2.45 -3.61
CA LEU A 487 -26.22 2.13 -4.36
C LEU A 487 -26.43 0.97 -5.34
N SER A 488 -27.23 -0.04 -4.95
CA SER A 488 -27.58 -1.20 -5.78
C SER A 488 -28.33 -0.85 -7.06
N LEU A 489 -29.11 0.23 -7.06
CA LEU A 489 -29.88 0.63 -8.23
C LEU A 489 -28.96 1.33 -9.25
N SER A 490 -28.15 2.28 -8.76
CA SER A 490 -27.23 3.06 -9.59
C SER A 490 -26.08 2.21 -10.14
N SER A 491 -25.56 1.24 -9.37
CA SER A 491 -24.48 0.32 -9.79
C SER A 491 -24.85 -0.62 -10.96
N VAL A 492 -26.14 -0.71 -11.31
CA VAL A 492 -26.63 -1.51 -12.45
C VAL A 492 -27.10 -0.62 -13.61
N LYS A 493 -27.58 0.60 -13.34
CA LYS A 493 -28.12 1.53 -14.35
C LYS A 493 -27.71 2.98 -14.05
N GLY A 494 -26.57 3.39 -14.59
CA GLY A 494 -26.09 4.77 -14.52
C GLY A 494 -24.84 5.00 -15.37
N THR A 495 -24.58 6.25 -15.75
CA THR A 495 -23.40 6.66 -16.55
C THR A 495 -22.07 6.32 -15.85
N PHE A 496 -22.10 6.17 -14.51
CA PHE A 496 -20.95 5.82 -13.67
C PHE A 496 -21.11 4.48 -12.95
N ALA A 497 -21.99 3.59 -13.44
CA ALA A 497 -22.35 2.33 -12.79
C ALA A 497 -21.15 1.48 -12.32
N HIS A 498 -20.06 1.43 -13.10
CA HIS A 498 -18.83 0.72 -12.71
C HIS A 498 -18.15 1.32 -11.46
N GLN A 499 -18.13 2.65 -11.30
CA GLN A 499 -17.56 3.30 -10.12
C GLN A 499 -18.42 3.05 -8.88
N GLU A 500 -19.75 3.07 -9.04
CA GLU A 500 -20.70 2.78 -7.97
C GLU A 500 -20.70 1.29 -7.59
N ALA A 501 -20.50 0.38 -8.55
CA ALA A 501 -20.31 -1.04 -8.30
C ALA A 501 -19.02 -1.32 -7.50
N VAL A 502 -17.92 -0.60 -7.79
CA VAL A 502 -16.68 -0.68 -7.00
C VAL A 502 -16.87 -0.14 -5.58
N LEU A 503 -17.59 0.98 -5.42
CA LEU A 503 -17.95 1.53 -4.10
C LEU A 503 -18.83 0.56 -3.30
N LEU A 504 -19.84 -0.05 -3.95
CA LEU A 504 -20.75 -1.04 -3.38
C LEU A 504 -20.00 -2.31 -2.95
N ALA A 505 -19.07 -2.82 -3.78
CA ALA A 505 -18.24 -3.97 -3.43
C ALA A 505 -17.35 -3.68 -2.20
N SER A 506 -16.77 -2.48 -2.13
CA SER A 506 -16.00 -2.01 -0.97
C SER A 506 -16.86 -1.92 0.29
N LEU A 507 -18.09 -1.39 0.18
CA LEU A 507 -19.04 -1.30 1.28
C LEU A 507 -19.48 -2.68 1.81
N LEU A 508 -19.81 -3.62 0.92
CA LEU A 508 -20.17 -5.00 1.28
C LEU A 508 -19.04 -5.69 2.06
N ALA A 509 -17.82 -5.67 1.52
CA ALA A 509 -16.65 -6.27 2.18
C ALA A 509 -16.35 -5.63 3.55
N SER A 510 -16.57 -4.31 3.67
CA SER A 510 -16.42 -3.57 4.92
C SER A 510 -17.45 -3.99 5.97
N LEU A 511 -18.72 -4.14 5.58
CA LEU A 511 -19.78 -4.62 6.47
C LEU A 511 -19.58 -6.08 6.91
N GLY A 512 -19.07 -6.94 6.02
CA GLY A 512 -18.64 -8.30 6.40
C GLY A 512 -17.49 -8.30 7.41
N THR A 513 -16.56 -7.36 7.28
CA THR A 513 -15.44 -7.18 8.23
C THR A 513 -15.94 -6.65 9.58
N MET A 514 -16.80 -5.63 9.59
CA MET A 514 -17.46 -5.12 10.80
C MET A 514 -18.30 -6.19 11.49
N TYR A 515 -18.95 -7.07 10.73
CA TYR A 515 -19.65 -8.23 11.29
C TYR A 515 -18.68 -9.17 12.02
N ALA A 516 -17.54 -9.53 11.43
CA ALA A 516 -16.54 -10.36 12.09
C ALA A 516 -15.97 -9.70 13.37
N CYS A 517 -15.80 -8.37 13.36
CA CYS A 517 -15.41 -7.58 14.54
C CYS A 517 -16.53 -7.51 15.61
N SER A 518 -17.80 -7.69 15.24
CA SER A 518 -18.94 -7.62 16.17
C SER A 518 -19.12 -8.84 17.07
N ARG A 519 -18.13 -9.76 17.12
CA ARG A 519 -18.21 -10.99 17.91
C ARG A 519 -18.57 -10.73 19.38
N PHE A 520 -19.62 -11.38 19.87
CA PHE A 520 -20.22 -11.20 21.20
C PHE A 520 -20.94 -9.86 21.41
N SER A 521 -21.19 -9.07 20.36
CA SER A 521 -22.08 -7.90 20.43
C SER A 521 -23.55 -8.36 20.54
N PRO A 522 -24.39 -7.69 21.34
CA PRO A 522 -25.82 -8.00 21.42
C PRO A 522 -26.56 -7.81 20.08
N VAL A 523 -26.03 -6.99 19.17
CA VAL A 523 -26.61 -6.78 17.83
C VAL A 523 -26.07 -7.73 16.76
N GLN A 524 -25.08 -8.57 17.05
CA GLN A 524 -24.42 -9.46 16.07
C GLN A 524 -25.45 -10.31 15.30
N ASN A 525 -26.41 -10.91 16.00
CA ASN A 525 -27.43 -11.77 15.38
C ASN A 525 -28.26 -11.02 14.35
N ARG A 526 -28.62 -9.77 14.63
CA ARG A 526 -29.36 -8.90 13.71
C ARG A 526 -28.49 -8.50 12.51
N MET A 527 -27.23 -8.17 12.74
CA MET A 527 -26.28 -7.86 11.66
C MET A 527 -26.13 -9.05 10.69
N ALA A 528 -26.08 -10.28 11.20
CA ALA A 528 -26.05 -11.49 10.39
C ALA A 528 -27.33 -11.70 9.58
N ASP A 529 -28.51 -11.53 10.19
CA ASP A 529 -29.80 -11.62 9.49
C ASP A 529 -29.83 -10.61 8.33
N GLU A 530 -29.51 -9.34 8.60
CA GLU A 530 -29.56 -8.25 7.61
C GLU A 530 -28.52 -8.42 6.49
N LEU A 531 -27.32 -8.98 6.77
CA LEU A 531 -26.33 -9.31 5.72
C LEU A 531 -26.82 -10.41 4.77
N LEU A 532 -27.57 -11.40 5.28
CA LEU A 532 -28.12 -12.48 4.46
C LEU A 532 -29.34 -12.02 3.66
N ASP A 533 -30.09 -11.04 4.16
CA ASP A 533 -31.17 -10.36 3.42
C ASP A 533 -30.67 -9.54 2.21
N LEU A 534 -29.36 -9.28 2.10
CA LEU A 534 -28.76 -8.65 0.90
C LEU A 534 -28.57 -9.62 -0.28
N ILE A 535 -28.60 -10.94 -0.06
CA ILE A 535 -28.31 -11.93 -1.11
C ILE A 535 -29.19 -11.73 -2.36
N PRO A 536 -30.53 -11.58 -2.26
CA PRO A 536 -31.40 -11.38 -3.42
C PRO A 536 -31.08 -10.14 -4.28
N LEU A 537 -30.49 -9.10 -3.68
CA LEU A 537 -30.13 -7.87 -4.39
C LEU A 537 -28.90 -8.06 -5.29
N PHE A 538 -27.95 -8.92 -4.89
CA PHE A 538 -26.62 -8.98 -5.51
C PHE A 538 -26.24 -10.32 -6.15
N TYR A 539 -27.00 -11.40 -5.92
CA TYR A 539 -26.65 -12.74 -6.41
C TYR A 539 -26.50 -12.86 -7.95
N ARG A 540 -27.13 -11.96 -8.71
CA ARG A 540 -26.99 -11.83 -10.18
C ARG A 540 -26.48 -10.46 -10.63
N HIS A 541 -25.74 -9.74 -9.76
CA HIS A 541 -25.17 -8.45 -10.12
C HIS A 541 -24.20 -8.59 -11.31
N PRO A 542 -24.24 -7.71 -12.33
CA PRO A 542 -23.42 -7.85 -13.54
C PRO A 542 -21.91 -7.80 -13.25
N GLU A 543 -21.50 -6.84 -12.43
CA GLU A 543 -20.10 -6.66 -12.02
C GLU A 543 -19.64 -7.80 -11.09
N SER A 544 -18.54 -8.48 -11.45
CA SER A 544 -18.07 -9.65 -10.69
C SER A 544 -17.51 -9.26 -9.32
N ALA A 545 -16.91 -8.08 -9.19
CA ALA A 545 -16.40 -7.56 -7.91
C ALA A 545 -17.49 -7.51 -6.82
N VAL A 546 -18.73 -7.14 -7.17
CA VAL A 546 -19.87 -7.11 -6.25
C VAL A 546 -20.28 -8.54 -5.83
N ARG A 547 -20.33 -9.48 -6.78
CA ARG A 547 -20.64 -10.89 -6.49
C ARG A 547 -19.58 -11.53 -5.58
N ARG A 548 -18.28 -11.28 -5.83
CA ARG A 548 -17.17 -11.70 -4.96
C ARG A 548 -17.32 -11.12 -3.56
N ALA A 549 -17.60 -9.81 -3.43
CA ALA A 549 -17.77 -9.15 -2.13
C ALA A 549 -18.96 -9.71 -1.34
N LEU A 550 -20.09 -10.01 -1.99
CA LEU A 550 -21.22 -10.72 -1.37
C LEU A 550 -20.80 -12.11 -0.88
N LEU A 551 -20.16 -12.93 -1.72
CA LEU A 551 -19.75 -14.28 -1.37
C LEU A 551 -18.74 -14.31 -0.19
N ILE A 552 -17.79 -13.37 -0.16
CA ILE A 552 -16.88 -13.18 0.98
C ILE A 552 -17.66 -12.81 2.25
N THR A 553 -18.64 -11.91 2.15
CA THR A 553 -19.46 -11.44 3.27
C THR A 553 -20.30 -12.58 3.84
N VAL A 554 -20.98 -13.34 3.00
CA VAL A 554 -21.77 -14.53 3.37
C VAL A 554 -20.87 -15.62 3.97
N GLY A 555 -19.72 -15.91 3.35
CA GLY A 555 -18.73 -16.84 3.89
C GLY A 555 -18.20 -16.41 5.26
N THR A 556 -18.05 -15.10 5.49
CA THR A 556 -17.69 -14.53 6.79
C THR A 556 -18.79 -14.72 7.81
N VAL A 557 -20.07 -14.54 7.45
CA VAL A 557 -21.21 -14.85 8.34
C VAL A 557 -21.20 -16.34 8.73
N ILE A 558 -21.12 -17.26 7.77
CA ILE A 558 -21.08 -18.71 8.01
C ILE A 558 -19.91 -19.10 8.93
N THR A 559 -18.72 -18.53 8.70
CA THR A 559 -17.50 -18.94 9.41
C THR A 559 -17.27 -18.23 10.74
N THR A 560 -17.77 -17.02 10.97
CA THR A 560 -17.51 -16.25 12.21
C THR A 560 -18.65 -16.23 13.23
N THR A 561 -19.87 -16.61 12.82
CA THR A 561 -21.01 -16.71 13.77
C THR A 561 -20.74 -17.79 14.82
N PRO A 562 -20.86 -17.49 16.13
CA PRO A 562 -20.67 -18.48 17.19
C PRO A 562 -21.67 -19.66 17.10
N LEU A 563 -21.22 -20.87 17.45
CA LEU A 563 -22.07 -22.07 17.43
C LEU A 563 -23.23 -21.97 18.43
N GLU A 564 -23.07 -21.18 19.48
CA GLU A 564 -24.10 -20.89 20.50
C GLU A 564 -25.28 -20.15 19.86
N VAL A 565 -24.98 -19.10 19.08
CA VAL A 565 -25.96 -18.36 18.29
C VAL A 565 -26.65 -19.28 17.29
N LEU A 566 -25.87 -20.04 16.51
CA LEU A 566 -26.41 -20.98 15.51
C LEU A 566 -27.23 -22.12 16.13
N SER A 567 -26.93 -22.54 17.36
CA SER A 567 -27.74 -23.52 18.10
C SER A 567 -29.09 -22.93 18.52
N SER A 568 -29.12 -21.65 18.93
CA SER A 568 -30.36 -20.96 19.32
C SER A 568 -31.23 -20.54 18.14
N ARG A 569 -30.63 -20.22 17.00
CA ARG A 569 -31.28 -19.73 15.78
C ARG A 569 -30.67 -20.40 14.53
N PRO A 570 -30.88 -21.71 14.31
CA PRO A 570 -30.32 -22.41 13.15
C PRO A 570 -30.81 -21.81 11.82
N ARG A 571 -32.05 -21.32 11.80
CA ARG A 571 -32.64 -20.57 10.68
C ARG A 571 -31.92 -19.27 10.29
N LEU A 572 -30.96 -18.78 11.08
CA LEU A 572 -30.12 -17.65 10.71
C LEU A 572 -29.36 -17.95 9.41
N VAL A 573 -28.72 -19.13 9.35
CA VAL A 573 -27.87 -19.56 8.24
C VAL A 573 -28.55 -20.66 7.41
N PHE A 574 -29.31 -21.57 8.04
CA PHE A 574 -30.11 -22.58 7.36
C PHE A 574 -31.52 -22.02 7.06
N ARG A 575 -31.57 -20.98 6.24
CA ARG A 575 -32.84 -20.34 5.81
C ARG A 575 -33.58 -21.22 4.81
N ASP A 576 -34.87 -21.46 5.08
CA ASP A 576 -35.78 -22.25 4.24
C ASP A 576 -36.10 -21.55 2.89
N SER A 577 -35.98 -20.21 2.82
CA SER A 577 -36.04 -19.42 1.59
C SER A 577 -35.15 -18.17 1.69
N LEU A 578 -34.49 -17.82 0.58
CA LEU A 578 -33.77 -16.56 0.37
C LEU A 578 -34.65 -15.47 -0.30
N LEU A 579 -35.70 -15.84 -1.03
CA LEU A 579 -36.51 -14.90 -1.81
C LEU A 579 -37.84 -14.56 -1.11
N PRO A 580 -38.24 -13.28 -1.01
CA PRO A 580 -39.46 -12.89 -0.29
C PRO A 580 -40.78 -13.33 -0.96
N TYR A 581 -40.87 -13.35 -2.29
CA TYR A 581 -42.09 -13.72 -3.02
C TYR A 581 -41.78 -14.41 -4.36
N GLY A 582 -42.74 -15.23 -4.80
CA GLY A 582 -42.55 -16.28 -5.80
C GLY A 582 -41.94 -15.85 -7.15
N ASN A 583 -40.94 -16.63 -7.57
CA ASN A 583 -40.63 -16.91 -8.97
C ASN A 583 -40.35 -18.41 -9.11
N ASN A 584 -40.88 -19.04 -10.15
CA ASN A 584 -40.76 -20.49 -10.41
C ASN A 584 -39.38 -20.87 -10.97
N THR A 585 -38.32 -20.59 -10.21
CA THR A 585 -37.01 -21.24 -10.39
C THR A 585 -36.88 -22.39 -9.40
N ASN A 586 -36.22 -23.48 -9.82
CA ASN A 586 -36.13 -24.76 -9.12
C ASN A 586 -35.96 -24.62 -7.59
N SER A 587 -36.77 -25.36 -6.81
CA SER A 587 -36.87 -25.17 -5.35
C SER A 587 -35.55 -25.34 -4.57
N GLU A 588 -34.53 -25.99 -5.15
CA GLU A 588 -33.19 -26.09 -4.55
C GLU A 588 -32.51 -24.72 -4.42
N ASP A 589 -32.56 -23.88 -5.46
CA ASP A 589 -31.83 -22.60 -5.55
C ASP A 589 -32.32 -21.55 -4.53
N ASN A 590 -33.52 -21.72 -3.96
CA ASN A 590 -34.07 -20.81 -2.96
C ASN A 590 -33.42 -20.94 -1.57
N THR A 591 -32.55 -21.94 -1.35
CA THR A 591 -31.81 -22.11 -0.09
C THR A 591 -30.40 -21.52 -0.16
N LEU A 592 -29.82 -21.13 0.99
CA LEU A 592 -28.42 -20.68 1.04
C LEU A 592 -27.44 -21.70 0.44
N SER A 593 -27.66 -22.99 0.73
CA SER A 593 -26.90 -24.11 0.15
C SER A 593 -27.09 -24.25 -1.36
N GLY A 594 -28.31 -24.09 -1.86
CA GLY A 594 -28.62 -24.21 -3.29
C GLY A 594 -28.04 -23.06 -4.10
N TRP A 595 -28.19 -21.82 -3.62
CA TRP A 595 -27.55 -20.66 -4.25
C TRP A 595 -26.02 -20.79 -4.30
N LEU A 596 -25.36 -21.19 -3.19
CA LEU A 596 -23.91 -21.42 -3.19
C LEU A 596 -23.50 -22.54 -4.15
N LYS A 597 -24.25 -23.65 -4.20
CA LYS A 597 -24.04 -24.75 -5.17
C LYS A 597 -24.19 -24.25 -6.60
N SER A 598 -25.23 -23.47 -6.90
CA SER A 598 -25.49 -22.86 -8.21
C SER A 598 -24.34 -21.96 -8.64
N CYS A 599 -23.95 -20.97 -7.82
CA CYS A 599 -22.81 -20.09 -8.09
C CYS A 599 -21.47 -20.84 -8.24
N SER A 600 -21.25 -21.94 -7.52
CA SER A 600 -20.03 -22.74 -7.66
C SER A 600 -19.86 -23.41 -9.03
N VAL A 601 -20.95 -23.57 -9.79
CA VAL A 601 -20.97 -24.24 -11.11
C VAL A 601 -21.23 -23.26 -12.26
N SER A 602 -22.09 -22.25 -12.07
CA SER A 602 -22.62 -21.42 -13.16
C SER A 602 -22.24 -19.94 -13.13
N ASP A 603 -21.47 -19.46 -12.14
CA ASP A 603 -20.97 -18.08 -12.19
C ASP A 603 -19.95 -17.92 -13.33
N THR A 604 -19.92 -16.77 -14.00
CA THR A 604 -18.97 -16.47 -15.07
C THR A 604 -17.55 -16.21 -14.57
N ASP A 605 -17.40 -15.95 -13.27
CA ASP A 605 -16.13 -15.61 -12.64
C ASP A 605 -15.57 -16.76 -11.79
N THR A 606 -14.30 -17.11 -12.03
CA THR A 606 -13.66 -18.25 -11.36
C THR A 606 -13.37 -18.02 -9.88
N GLU A 607 -13.19 -16.77 -9.44
CA GLU A 607 -13.07 -16.48 -8.00
C GLU A 607 -14.43 -16.57 -7.32
N CYS A 608 -15.52 -16.12 -7.95
CA CYS A 608 -16.88 -16.38 -7.46
C CYS A 608 -17.17 -17.89 -7.31
N GLN A 609 -16.83 -18.71 -8.32
CA GLN A 609 -17.01 -20.17 -8.25
C GLN A 609 -16.26 -20.78 -7.05
N LEU A 610 -15.01 -20.38 -6.84
CA LEU A 610 -14.17 -20.84 -5.73
C LEU A 610 -14.71 -20.38 -4.36
N LEU A 611 -15.09 -19.10 -4.24
CA LEU A 611 -15.66 -18.55 -3.01
C LEU A 611 -16.99 -19.22 -2.64
N ALA A 612 -17.85 -19.49 -3.63
CA ALA A 612 -19.12 -20.19 -3.42
C ALA A 612 -18.91 -21.65 -2.98
N SER A 613 -17.96 -22.36 -3.60
CA SER A 613 -17.55 -23.72 -3.20
C SER A 613 -17.01 -23.76 -1.76
N ASN A 614 -16.12 -22.84 -1.41
CA ASN A 614 -15.58 -22.72 -0.05
C ASN A 614 -16.66 -22.38 0.98
N GLY A 615 -17.59 -21.48 0.63
CA GLY A 615 -18.76 -21.13 1.47
C GLY A 615 -19.69 -22.32 1.70
N LEU A 616 -19.92 -23.14 0.67
CA LEU A 616 -20.71 -24.38 0.78
C LEU A 616 -20.02 -25.42 1.67
N SER A 617 -18.70 -25.59 1.55
CA SER A 617 -17.93 -26.49 2.45
C SER A 617 -18.04 -26.05 3.91
N ALA A 618 -17.85 -24.75 4.19
CA ALA A 618 -17.98 -24.19 5.53
C ALA A 618 -19.40 -24.34 6.10
N LEU A 619 -20.43 -24.20 5.26
CA LEU A 619 -21.83 -24.40 5.64
C LEU A 619 -22.10 -25.86 6.07
N CYS A 620 -21.58 -26.82 5.29
CA CYS A 620 -21.65 -28.24 5.62
C CYS A 620 -20.89 -28.59 6.92
N GLU A 621 -19.71 -28.02 7.13
CA GLU A 621 -18.96 -28.18 8.39
C GLU A 621 -19.74 -27.66 9.59
N ARG A 622 -20.31 -26.45 9.51
CA ARG A 622 -21.16 -25.88 10.57
C ARG A 622 -22.38 -26.75 10.89
N PHE A 623 -23.02 -27.32 9.87
CA PHE A 623 -24.14 -28.26 10.08
C PHE A 623 -23.71 -29.51 10.85
N LEU A 624 -22.56 -30.09 10.51
CA LEU A 624 -22.01 -31.26 11.20
C LEU A 624 -21.60 -30.94 12.65
N GLU A 625 -21.03 -29.76 12.91
CA GLU A 625 -20.68 -29.31 14.26
C GLU A 625 -21.91 -29.15 15.16
N LEU A 626 -22.99 -28.54 14.66
CA LEU A 626 -24.25 -28.37 15.40
C LEU A 626 -24.89 -29.72 15.75
N ASN A 627 -24.93 -30.66 14.79
CA ASN A 627 -25.45 -32.00 15.05
C ASN A 627 -24.62 -32.76 16.09
N ARG A 628 -23.28 -32.66 16.04
CA ARG A 628 -22.39 -33.24 17.06
C ARG A 628 -22.62 -32.61 18.44
N LYS A 629 -22.84 -31.30 18.53
CA LYS A 629 -23.14 -30.58 19.78
C LYS A 629 -24.48 -31.02 20.36
N THR A 630 -25.51 -31.15 19.53
CA THR A 630 -26.85 -31.63 19.92
C THR A 630 -26.80 -33.07 20.44
N ILE A 631 -26.12 -33.99 19.74
CA ILE A 631 -25.93 -35.38 20.19
C ILE A 631 -25.19 -35.44 21.53
N ARG A 632 -24.15 -34.60 21.73
CA ARG A 632 -23.40 -34.55 22.98
C ARG A 632 -24.24 -34.03 24.15
N ASN A 633 -25.06 -33.00 23.93
CA ASN A 633 -25.97 -32.45 24.94
C ASN A 633 -27.11 -33.41 25.31
N ASN A 634 -27.50 -34.32 24.42
CA ASN A 634 -28.49 -35.37 24.69
C ASN A 634 -27.90 -36.64 25.34
N LEU A 635 -26.57 -36.69 25.52
CA LEU A 635 -25.83 -37.79 26.16
C LEU A 635 -25.23 -37.40 27.53
N GLN A 636 -25.49 -36.18 28.00
CA GLN A 636 -25.18 -35.67 29.33
C GLN A 636 -26.47 -35.48 30.13
#